data_AF-A0A966MI63-F1
#
_entry.id   AF-A0A966MI63-F1
#
_cell.length_a   1.000
_cell.length_b   1.000
_cell.length_c   1.000
_cell.angle_alpha   90.00
_cell.angle_beta   90.00
_cell.angle_gamma   90.00
#
_symmetry.space_group_name_H-M   'P 1'
#
loop_
_entity.id
_entity.type
_entity.pdbx_description
1 polymer ?
#
loop_
_entity_poly.entity_id
_entity_poly.type
_entity_poly.pdbx_seq_one_letter_code
_entity_poly.pdbx_strand_id
1 'polypeptide(L)'
;MHRGHQAMLALLRSEARHRGVPSCVMTFEPHPRDFFSRLQHNPSLAPARIANLRDKLEELRACGIDQCVVLPFNQALASQQPQAFIDDVLLNGLGVRYLLVGDDFRFGARRAGDYELLVHAGREQGFDVARMNSYELDGLRVSSSEVRAALARGDMQASAQLLGRPYAISGHVVHGRRLGRELNCRTLNVRFQHWKPAASGIFVARVHGLHDQPLRGVANLGVRPSLDANDVNGGRVLLETHCLDWPTALGPEGGYSKIIRVELLHKLIMSTSSASDYRATLNLPDTPFPMRGDLPKREPAWVQTWNEQGIYKSLRLARHGAPLFVLHDGPPYANGKLHIGHALNKVLKDMIVKSRQLAGYDAQYIPGWDCHGLPIENAIEKLHGRKLSRDDMQAKSRAFATEQIDQQREDFKRLGVLGDWERPYRTMDPANEAGQLRAFKRVIERGFVYRGLKPVYWCFDCGSSLAEFEIEYADKKSDTLDVAFRSAEPAQLAQAFGLPSLPGDAFVVIWTTTAWTIPANQALNAHPEIEYALVQTDRGVLLLAASLVEKCLERYGLQGSVIATARGEALAGLSFEHPLYAVDPGFQRHAKILLADYVGEGDGTGIVHSAPAYGLDDFNSCVSHGLAYHDILNPVQGQGAYAPDFPLFGGQHIWKAVPGILDTLKAAGRLMATQPITHSYPHCWRHKTPVIYRAAAQWFVRMDEGEGVFTKDKAPQTLRQLALNAIDNTQFYPENGRARLRDMIAHRPDWCISRQRSWGVPLPFFLHRDSGELHPRTMEILDQAADIVEKGGIEAWSRVTAEEILGAQEAEHYTKSTDILEVWFDSGSTFQHVLRGSHLHAYDRPPFHAHGPEADLYLEGHDQHRGWFHSSLLLGCALYDRAPYRGLLTHGFATDGQGRKMSKSLGNVVIPQEVTDKLGAEIVRLWVAATDYSGDLNIDDKILARVVDAYRRIRNTLRFLLANVSDFNAATDAVPADQLLEIDRYALSKLAAMQADILGHWTPETGVFQGGHFGAYEFHPVVSKLQVYCSEELGAFYLDILKDRLYTTAPHSLARRSAQTVLWQITQTLLRWMAPFLSFTAEEAWQVLGNTQSIFHETYLKLAEPDAALLAKWTRIREIRDAVNKDIEALRSAGQVGASLQAEVTLTVNADDHASLASLGEDLKFVFITSALH
;
A
#
# COMPACT_ATOMS: atom_id res chain seq x y z
N MET A 1 9.65 -48.46 -11.32
CA MET A 1 9.91 -48.45 -9.85
C MET A 1 11.41 -48.28 -9.56
N HIS A 2 11.82 -47.55 -8.51
CA HIS A 2 13.23 -47.36 -8.11
C HIS A 2 13.54 -48.09 -6.79
N ARG A 3 14.82 -48.17 -6.38
CA ARG A 3 15.26 -48.92 -5.18
C ARG A 3 14.57 -48.46 -3.88
N GLY A 4 14.33 -47.15 -3.71
CA GLY A 4 13.53 -46.66 -2.57
C GLY A 4 12.12 -47.25 -2.48
N HIS A 5 11.41 -47.39 -3.62
CA HIS A 5 10.13 -48.10 -3.64
C HIS A 5 10.31 -49.60 -3.34
N GLN A 6 11.35 -50.26 -3.85
CA GLN A 6 11.61 -51.68 -3.58
C GLN A 6 11.85 -51.94 -2.09
N ALA A 7 12.56 -51.04 -1.40
CA ALA A 7 12.75 -51.11 0.05
C ALA A 7 11.42 -50.95 0.80
N MET A 8 10.57 -50.01 0.39
CA MET A 8 9.22 -49.85 0.95
C MET A 8 8.34 -51.10 0.75
N LEU A 9 8.41 -51.73 -0.42
CA LEU A 9 7.68 -52.96 -0.70
C LEU A 9 8.20 -54.16 0.11
N ALA A 10 9.51 -54.23 0.36
CA ALA A 10 10.08 -55.25 1.21
C ALA A 10 9.57 -55.14 2.66
N LEU A 11 9.48 -53.91 3.19
CA LEU A 11 8.90 -53.63 4.50
C LEU A 11 7.40 -53.99 4.53
N LEU A 12 6.63 -53.53 3.55
CA LEU A 12 5.21 -53.84 3.43
C LEU A 12 4.95 -55.36 3.41
N ARG A 13 5.77 -56.12 2.68
CA ARG A 13 5.65 -57.59 2.61
C ARG A 13 5.99 -58.26 3.94
N SER A 14 6.96 -57.72 4.68
CA SER A 14 7.30 -58.20 6.02
C SER A 14 6.12 -58.00 6.98
N GLU A 15 5.52 -56.82 6.97
CA GLU A 15 4.35 -56.47 7.78
C GLU A 15 3.12 -57.30 7.43
N ALA A 16 2.84 -57.47 6.14
CA ALA A 16 1.74 -58.28 5.65
C ALA A 16 1.85 -59.74 6.15
N ARG A 17 3.06 -60.33 6.08
CA ARG A 17 3.33 -61.68 6.61
C ARG A 17 3.15 -61.75 8.13
N HIS A 18 3.66 -60.76 8.86
CA HIS A 18 3.51 -60.71 10.31
C HIS A 18 2.04 -60.64 10.74
N ARG A 19 1.23 -59.91 9.97
CA ARG A 19 -0.20 -59.67 10.25
C ARG A 19 -1.13 -60.72 9.64
N GLY A 20 -0.61 -61.68 8.87
CA GLY A 20 -1.41 -62.72 8.22
C GLY A 20 -2.38 -62.21 7.14
N VAL A 21 -2.07 -61.07 6.51
CA VAL A 21 -2.91 -60.41 5.49
C VAL A 21 -2.16 -60.30 4.16
N PRO A 22 -2.84 -60.22 3.00
CA PRO A 22 -2.17 -60.01 1.73
C PRO A 22 -1.54 -58.61 1.64
N SER A 23 -0.36 -58.51 1.03
CA SER A 23 0.28 -57.25 0.68
C SER A 23 -0.38 -56.62 -0.55
N CYS A 24 -0.76 -55.36 -0.46
CA CYS A 24 -1.43 -54.64 -1.54
C CYS A 24 -0.74 -53.31 -1.87
N VAL A 25 -0.55 -53.02 -3.16
CA VAL A 25 -0.07 -51.72 -3.64
C VAL A 25 -1.18 -51.00 -4.40
N MET A 26 -1.58 -49.83 -3.91
CA MET A 26 -2.49 -48.94 -4.60
C MET A 26 -1.74 -47.95 -5.49
N THR A 27 -2.17 -47.80 -6.74
CA THR A 27 -1.63 -46.83 -7.71
C THR A 27 -2.74 -46.24 -8.58
N PHE A 28 -2.44 -45.15 -9.27
CA PHE A 28 -3.37 -44.44 -10.14
C PHE A 28 -3.00 -44.57 -11.62
N GLU A 29 -3.99 -44.73 -12.50
CA GLU A 29 -3.84 -44.61 -13.96
C GLU A 29 -5.08 -43.88 -14.55
N PRO A 30 -4.95 -42.74 -15.26
CA PRO A 30 -3.71 -42.02 -15.51
C PRO A 30 -3.09 -41.48 -14.21
N HIS A 31 -1.79 -41.18 -14.25
CA HIS A 31 -1.12 -40.52 -13.13
C HIS A 31 -1.83 -39.17 -12.83
N PRO A 32 -1.97 -38.73 -11.55
CA PRO A 32 -2.72 -37.52 -11.21
C PRO A 32 -2.25 -36.27 -11.98
N ARG A 33 -0.92 -36.11 -12.14
CA ARG A 33 -0.35 -35.01 -12.93
C ARG A 33 -0.66 -35.10 -14.43
N ASP A 34 -0.87 -36.30 -14.97
CA ASP A 34 -1.30 -36.48 -16.36
C ASP A 34 -2.76 -36.09 -16.53
N PHE A 35 -3.61 -36.39 -15.53
CA PHE A 35 -5.01 -35.93 -15.49
C PHE A 35 -5.09 -34.39 -15.46
N PHE A 36 -4.40 -33.74 -14.52
CA PHE A 36 -4.41 -32.28 -14.42
C PHE A 36 -3.76 -31.58 -15.63
N SER A 37 -2.71 -32.17 -16.20
CA SER A 37 -2.09 -31.67 -17.44
C SER A 37 -3.09 -31.60 -18.59
N ARG A 38 -3.94 -32.63 -18.74
CA ARG A 38 -5.02 -32.64 -19.75
C ARG A 38 -6.12 -31.65 -19.41
N LEU A 39 -6.60 -31.65 -18.15
CA LEU A 39 -7.68 -30.76 -17.69
C LEU A 39 -7.31 -29.28 -17.86
N GLN A 40 -6.06 -28.91 -17.60
CA GLN A 40 -5.57 -27.52 -17.66
C GLN A 40 -4.93 -27.16 -19.02
N HIS A 41 -4.94 -28.08 -19.99
CA HIS A 41 -4.31 -27.91 -21.30
C HIS A 41 -2.83 -27.48 -21.19
N ASN A 42 -2.14 -27.96 -20.17
CA ASN A 42 -0.75 -27.62 -19.88
C ASN A 42 0.13 -28.88 -19.86
N PRO A 43 0.78 -29.23 -20.99
CA PRO A 43 1.62 -30.42 -21.13
C PRO A 43 2.81 -30.46 -20.17
N SER A 44 3.27 -29.31 -19.67
CA SER A 44 4.43 -29.22 -18.76
C SER A 44 4.16 -29.80 -17.36
N LEU A 45 2.89 -29.97 -16.99
CA LEU A 45 2.50 -30.51 -15.69
C LEU A 45 2.73 -32.03 -15.60
N ALA A 46 2.63 -32.74 -16.72
CA ALA A 46 2.81 -34.20 -16.80
C ALA A 46 4.31 -34.56 -16.81
N PRO A 47 4.83 -35.24 -15.76
CA PRO A 47 6.23 -35.66 -15.75
C PRO A 47 6.45 -36.80 -16.73
N ALA A 48 7.64 -36.89 -17.33
CA ALA A 48 8.02 -38.05 -18.14
C ALA A 48 7.95 -39.34 -17.30
N ARG A 49 7.42 -40.44 -17.87
CA ARG A 49 7.26 -41.70 -17.13
C ARG A 49 8.53 -42.55 -17.21
N ILE A 50 8.88 -43.14 -16.07
CA ILE A 50 9.98 -44.09 -15.94
C ILE A 50 9.56 -45.48 -16.46
N ALA A 51 8.30 -45.87 -16.31
CA ALA A 51 7.76 -47.12 -16.79
C ALA A 51 6.29 -46.94 -17.19
N ASN A 52 5.79 -47.75 -18.12
CA ASN A 52 4.36 -47.85 -18.38
C ASN A 52 3.67 -48.68 -17.26
N LEU A 53 2.33 -48.73 -17.26
CA LEU A 53 1.58 -49.45 -16.23
C LEU A 53 1.94 -50.94 -16.20
N ARG A 54 2.05 -51.58 -17.37
CA ARG A 54 2.39 -53.00 -17.47
C ARG A 54 3.74 -53.32 -16.85
N ASP A 55 4.78 -52.58 -17.22
CA ASP A 55 6.13 -52.72 -16.68
C ASP A 55 6.13 -52.47 -15.17
N LYS A 56 5.35 -51.49 -14.69
CA LYS A 56 5.18 -51.26 -13.25
C LYS A 56 4.54 -52.47 -12.56
N LEU A 57 3.49 -53.06 -13.12
CA LEU A 57 2.82 -54.24 -12.56
C LEU A 57 3.72 -55.48 -12.56
N GLU A 58 4.48 -55.71 -13.62
CA GLU A 58 5.47 -56.79 -13.69
C GLU A 58 6.57 -56.62 -12.62
N GLU A 59 7.05 -55.38 -12.41
CA GLU A 59 8.03 -55.09 -11.36
C GLU A 59 7.45 -55.27 -9.95
N LEU A 60 6.20 -54.88 -9.71
CA LEU A 60 5.51 -55.10 -8.43
C LEU A 60 5.36 -56.59 -8.14
N ARG A 61 4.97 -57.38 -9.15
CA ARG A 61 4.90 -58.84 -9.05
C ARG A 61 6.26 -59.45 -8.73
N ALA A 62 7.34 -58.98 -9.37
CA ALA A 62 8.70 -59.44 -9.09
C ALA A 62 9.18 -59.13 -7.66
N CYS A 63 8.64 -58.09 -7.02
CA CYS A 63 8.88 -57.79 -5.61
C CYS A 63 8.08 -58.70 -4.64
N GLY A 64 7.21 -59.57 -5.15
CA GLY A 64 6.42 -60.50 -4.35
C GLY A 64 5.27 -59.82 -3.59
N ILE A 65 4.64 -58.82 -4.21
CA ILE A 65 3.39 -58.21 -3.73
C ILE A 65 2.20 -59.07 -4.19
N ASP A 66 1.26 -59.34 -3.28
CA ASP A 66 0.13 -60.25 -3.51
C ASP A 66 -0.94 -59.62 -4.41
N GLN A 67 -1.22 -58.33 -4.22
CA GLN A 67 -2.26 -57.59 -4.94
C GLN A 67 -1.80 -56.20 -5.39
N CYS A 68 -2.27 -55.73 -6.54
CA CYS A 68 -2.11 -54.34 -6.96
C CYS A 68 -3.46 -53.77 -7.40
N VAL A 69 -3.86 -52.67 -6.77
CA VAL A 69 -5.09 -51.96 -7.09
C VAL A 69 -4.76 -50.72 -7.91
N VAL A 70 -5.24 -50.69 -9.15
CA VAL A 70 -5.07 -49.55 -10.06
C VAL A 70 -6.38 -48.76 -10.07
N LEU A 71 -6.42 -47.66 -9.32
CA LEU A 71 -7.58 -46.78 -9.28
C LEU A 71 -7.59 -45.82 -10.48
N PRO A 72 -8.72 -45.69 -11.19
CA PRO A 72 -8.83 -44.72 -12.26
C PRO A 72 -8.84 -43.31 -11.67
N PHE A 73 -7.83 -42.50 -12.00
CA PHE A 73 -7.80 -41.10 -11.56
C PHE A 73 -8.66 -40.24 -12.47
N ASN A 74 -9.84 -39.87 -11.98
CA ASN A 74 -10.85 -39.10 -12.69
C ASN A 74 -11.31 -37.90 -11.86
N GLN A 75 -12.24 -37.12 -12.40
CA GLN A 75 -12.76 -35.92 -11.72
C GLN A 75 -13.36 -36.23 -10.35
N ALA A 76 -14.08 -37.35 -10.20
CA ALA A 76 -14.69 -37.75 -8.93
C ALA A 76 -13.62 -37.97 -7.86
N LEU A 77 -12.60 -38.78 -8.15
CA LEU A 77 -11.49 -39.03 -7.24
C LEU A 77 -10.66 -37.76 -6.95
N ALA A 78 -10.48 -36.89 -7.95
CA ALA A 78 -9.78 -35.61 -7.78
C ALA A 78 -10.51 -34.62 -6.87
N SER A 79 -11.84 -34.70 -6.80
CA SER A 79 -12.71 -33.85 -5.98
C SER A 79 -13.03 -34.42 -4.60
N GLN A 80 -12.66 -35.68 -4.33
CA GLN A 80 -13.01 -36.37 -3.09
C GLN A 80 -12.26 -35.77 -1.89
N GLN A 81 -12.98 -35.42 -0.83
CA GLN A 81 -12.37 -34.90 0.40
C GLN A 81 -11.52 -35.98 1.10
N PRO A 82 -10.51 -35.60 1.91
CA PRO A 82 -9.64 -36.56 2.59
C PRO A 82 -10.39 -37.63 3.39
N GLN A 83 -11.43 -37.23 4.15
CA GLN A 83 -12.22 -38.16 4.96
C GLN A 83 -12.95 -39.20 4.09
N ALA A 84 -13.62 -38.75 3.03
CA ALA A 84 -14.28 -39.65 2.09
C ALA A 84 -13.30 -40.62 1.42
N PHE A 85 -12.06 -40.21 1.14
CA PHE A 85 -11.04 -41.12 0.63
C PHE A 85 -10.66 -42.21 1.64
N ILE A 86 -10.56 -41.87 2.93
CA ILE A 86 -10.30 -42.85 4.00
C ILE A 86 -11.46 -43.85 4.07
N ASP A 87 -12.69 -43.36 4.15
CA ASP A 87 -13.86 -44.20 4.36
C ASP A 87 -14.15 -45.07 3.13
N ASP A 88 -14.23 -44.47 1.94
CA ASP A 88 -14.65 -45.16 0.72
C ASP A 88 -13.56 -46.05 0.14
N VAL A 89 -12.31 -45.58 0.13
CA VAL A 89 -11.20 -46.26 -0.56
C VAL A 89 -10.43 -47.16 0.40
N LEU A 90 -9.97 -46.63 1.54
CA LEU A 90 -9.08 -47.39 2.42
C LEU A 90 -9.86 -48.42 3.26
N LEU A 91 -11.02 -48.04 3.80
CA LEU A 91 -11.77 -48.90 4.72
C LEU A 91 -12.80 -49.76 3.99
N ASN A 92 -13.79 -49.14 3.35
CA ASN A 92 -14.86 -49.87 2.67
C ASN A 92 -14.35 -50.58 1.41
N GLY A 93 -13.44 -49.96 0.67
CA GLY A 93 -12.88 -50.51 -0.57
C GLY A 93 -11.80 -51.57 -0.34
N LEU A 94 -10.77 -51.25 0.45
CA LEU A 94 -9.59 -52.09 0.62
C LEU A 94 -9.55 -52.89 1.93
N GLY A 95 -10.32 -52.51 2.95
CA GLY A 95 -10.27 -53.15 4.26
C GLY A 95 -8.90 -53.07 4.93
N VAL A 96 -8.22 -51.91 4.82
CA VAL A 96 -6.82 -51.74 5.26
C VAL A 96 -6.66 -52.07 6.75
N ARG A 97 -5.64 -52.87 7.08
CA ARG A 97 -5.19 -53.16 8.47
C ARG A 97 -3.88 -52.48 8.83
N TYR A 98 -3.06 -52.20 7.82
CA TYR A 98 -1.79 -51.51 7.94
C TYR A 98 -1.54 -50.71 6.66
N LEU A 99 -1.20 -49.43 6.82
CA LEU A 99 -0.92 -48.52 5.73
C LEU A 99 0.51 -48.00 5.83
N LEU A 100 1.32 -48.28 4.81
CA LEU A 100 2.68 -47.74 4.68
C LEU A 100 2.69 -46.63 3.63
N VAL A 101 3.09 -45.42 4.04
CA VAL A 101 3.22 -44.26 3.14
C VAL A 101 4.64 -43.69 3.15
N GLY A 102 5.01 -42.97 2.09
CA GLY A 102 6.28 -42.24 2.06
C GLY A 102 6.19 -40.87 2.74
N ASP A 103 7.34 -40.25 3.04
CA ASP A 103 7.45 -38.98 3.76
C ASP A 103 6.58 -37.83 3.24
N ASP A 104 6.46 -37.71 1.92
CA ASP A 104 5.77 -36.60 1.24
C ASP A 104 4.33 -36.96 0.81
N PHE A 105 3.73 -38.00 1.41
CA PHE A 105 2.40 -38.48 1.03
C PHE A 105 1.30 -37.47 1.36
N ARG A 106 0.49 -37.13 0.36
CA ARG A 106 -0.71 -36.30 0.49
C ARG A 106 -1.84 -36.92 -0.34
N PHE A 107 -3.07 -36.80 0.14
CA PHE A 107 -4.26 -37.37 -0.50
C PHE A 107 -5.48 -36.43 -0.36
N GLY A 108 -6.57 -36.79 -1.02
CA GLY A 108 -7.80 -35.98 -1.07
C GLY A 108 -7.68 -34.70 -1.91
N ALA A 109 -8.82 -34.03 -2.06
CA ALA A 109 -8.98 -32.82 -2.85
C ALA A 109 -7.98 -31.75 -2.41
N ARG A 110 -7.33 -31.11 -3.39
CA ARG A 110 -6.31 -30.06 -3.16
C ARG A 110 -5.16 -30.50 -2.24
N ARG A 111 -4.89 -31.81 -2.11
CA ARG A 111 -3.84 -32.37 -1.24
C ARG A 111 -4.05 -32.05 0.26
N ALA A 112 -5.30 -31.88 0.68
CA ALA A 112 -5.64 -31.48 2.05
C ALA A 112 -5.38 -32.58 3.10
N GLY A 113 -5.33 -33.85 2.71
CA GLY A 113 -5.04 -34.97 3.62
C GLY A 113 -3.54 -35.26 3.73
N ASP A 114 -3.10 -35.66 4.92
CA ASP A 114 -1.70 -35.97 5.21
C ASP A 114 -1.51 -37.11 6.22
N TYR A 115 -0.26 -37.36 6.59
CA TYR A 115 0.11 -38.46 7.47
C TYR A 115 -0.57 -38.38 8.84
N GLU A 116 -0.63 -37.20 9.46
CA GLU A 116 -1.24 -37.04 10.79
C GLU A 116 -2.74 -37.35 10.74
N LEU A 117 -3.42 -36.92 9.67
CA LEU A 117 -4.82 -37.28 9.44
C LEU A 117 -5.02 -38.80 9.33
N LEU A 118 -4.13 -39.52 8.65
CA LEU A 118 -4.20 -40.98 8.55
C LEU A 118 -3.93 -41.66 9.89
N VAL A 119 -2.96 -41.19 10.67
CA VAL A 119 -2.67 -41.72 12.01
C VAL A 119 -3.88 -41.53 12.92
N HIS A 120 -4.51 -40.36 12.89
CA HIS A 120 -5.71 -40.08 13.65
C HIS A 120 -6.87 -41.01 13.24
N ALA A 121 -7.17 -41.11 11.95
CA ALA A 121 -8.20 -42.01 11.46
C ALA A 121 -7.90 -43.50 11.73
N GLY A 122 -6.63 -43.89 11.69
CA GLY A 122 -6.17 -45.24 12.04
C GLY A 122 -6.48 -45.62 13.48
N ARG A 123 -6.27 -44.68 14.42
CA ARG A 123 -6.61 -44.87 15.85
C ARG A 123 -8.11 -45.04 16.07
N GLU A 124 -8.93 -44.29 15.33
CA GLU A 124 -10.39 -44.34 15.48
C GLU A 124 -11.01 -45.56 14.79
N GLN A 125 -10.49 -45.93 13.61
CA GLN A 125 -11.11 -46.92 12.73
C GLN A 125 -10.39 -48.28 12.68
N GLY A 126 -9.34 -48.45 13.49
CA GLY A 126 -8.72 -49.76 13.76
C GLY A 126 -7.72 -50.25 12.70
N PHE A 127 -6.87 -49.36 12.18
CA PHE A 127 -5.75 -49.72 11.31
C PHE A 127 -4.48 -48.94 11.66
N ASP A 128 -3.32 -49.58 11.46
CA ASP A 128 -2.03 -48.96 11.77
C ASP A 128 -1.49 -48.17 10.58
N VAL A 129 -0.80 -47.07 10.85
CA VAL A 129 -0.17 -46.24 9.81
C VAL A 129 1.30 -46.06 10.13
N ALA A 130 2.16 -46.30 9.13
CA ALA A 130 3.59 -46.10 9.23
C ALA A 130 4.10 -45.21 8.09
N ARG A 131 5.13 -44.43 8.39
CA ARG A 131 5.85 -43.59 7.42
C ARG A 131 7.24 -44.13 7.21
N MET A 132 7.68 -44.23 5.95
CA MET A 132 9.05 -44.58 5.61
C MET A 132 9.83 -43.35 5.17
N ASN A 133 10.96 -43.12 5.87
CA ASN A 133 11.93 -42.09 5.53
C ASN A 133 12.54 -42.32 4.13
N SER A 134 13.01 -41.24 3.51
CA SER A 134 13.70 -41.26 2.22
C SER A 134 14.85 -42.29 2.20
N TYR A 135 14.87 -43.14 1.17
CA TYR A 135 15.91 -44.16 0.99
C TYR A 135 17.14 -43.56 0.32
N GLU A 136 18.30 -43.76 0.95
CA GLU A 136 19.60 -43.34 0.43
C GLU A 136 20.43 -44.55 -0.01
N LEU A 137 21.18 -44.37 -1.10
CA LEU A 137 22.16 -45.33 -1.60
C LEU A 137 23.48 -44.58 -1.78
N ASP A 138 24.54 -44.99 -1.07
CA ASP A 138 25.86 -44.36 -1.11
C ASP A 138 25.83 -42.84 -0.86
N GLY A 139 24.98 -42.39 0.07
CA GLY A 139 24.78 -40.97 0.41
C GLY A 139 23.91 -40.17 -0.57
N LEU A 140 23.37 -40.82 -1.61
CA LEU A 140 22.47 -40.19 -2.59
C LEU A 140 21.01 -40.60 -2.35
N ARG A 141 20.13 -39.59 -2.24
CA ARG A 141 18.67 -39.82 -2.12
C ARG A 141 18.11 -40.48 -3.38
N VAL A 142 17.53 -41.66 -3.26
CA VAL A 142 16.92 -42.38 -4.40
C VAL A 142 15.48 -41.91 -4.61
N SER A 143 15.25 -41.12 -5.67
CA SER A 143 13.91 -40.62 -6.02
C SER A 143 13.57 -40.78 -7.50
N SER A 144 12.27 -40.71 -7.82
CA SER A 144 11.79 -40.68 -9.22
C SER A 144 12.26 -39.42 -9.97
N SER A 145 12.58 -38.34 -9.26
CA SER A 145 13.15 -37.12 -9.88
C SER A 145 14.59 -37.35 -10.31
N GLU A 146 15.41 -37.96 -9.46
CA GLU A 146 16.81 -38.29 -9.76
C GLU A 146 16.92 -39.29 -10.92
N VAL A 147 16.05 -40.31 -10.95
CA VAL A 147 16.01 -41.25 -12.09
C VAL A 147 15.69 -40.52 -13.40
N ARG A 148 14.72 -39.59 -13.39
CA ARG A 148 14.40 -38.80 -14.60
C ARG A 148 15.55 -37.89 -14.99
N ALA A 149 16.24 -37.28 -14.02
CA ALA A 149 17.38 -36.41 -14.29
C ALA A 149 18.54 -37.20 -14.93
N ALA A 150 18.87 -38.39 -14.41
CA ALA A 150 19.86 -39.29 -14.99
C ALA A 150 19.49 -39.71 -16.42
N LEU A 151 18.25 -40.15 -16.64
CA LEU A 151 17.76 -40.55 -17.97
C LEU A 151 17.71 -39.38 -18.97
N ALA A 152 17.36 -38.17 -18.52
CA ALA A 152 17.36 -36.97 -19.35
C ALA A 152 18.77 -36.59 -19.80
N ARG A 153 19.77 -36.73 -18.92
CA ARG A 153 21.20 -36.56 -19.26
C ARG A 153 21.76 -37.70 -20.11
N GLY A 154 21.05 -38.82 -20.23
CA GLY A 154 21.53 -40.02 -20.92
C GLY A 154 22.50 -40.87 -20.10
N ASP A 155 22.58 -40.63 -18.79
CA ASP A 155 23.40 -41.39 -17.85
C ASP A 155 22.70 -42.70 -17.49
N MET A 156 22.87 -43.70 -18.35
CA MET A 156 22.23 -45.00 -18.21
C MET A 156 22.75 -45.76 -16.99
N GLN A 157 24.00 -45.54 -16.58
CA GLN A 157 24.62 -46.21 -15.44
C GLN A 157 24.05 -45.70 -14.12
N ALA A 158 24.00 -44.39 -13.90
CA ALA A 158 23.38 -43.82 -12.72
C ALA A 158 21.89 -44.18 -12.64
N SER A 159 21.18 -44.15 -13.78
CA SER A 159 19.79 -44.58 -13.82
C SER A 159 19.62 -46.05 -13.39
N ALA A 160 20.53 -46.94 -13.82
CA ALA A 160 20.49 -48.35 -13.47
C ALA A 160 20.82 -48.61 -12.00
N GLN A 161 21.74 -47.84 -11.41
CA GLN A 161 22.02 -47.88 -9.97
C GLN A 161 20.77 -47.51 -9.17
N LEU A 162 20.14 -46.37 -9.47
CA LEU A 162 18.93 -45.89 -8.79
C LEU A 162 17.73 -46.83 -8.98
N LEU A 163 17.61 -47.45 -10.15
CA LEU A 163 16.54 -48.41 -10.47
C LEU A 163 16.80 -49.83 -9.93
N GLY A 164 18.06 -50.18 -9.69
CA GLY A 164 18.51 -51.55 -9.42
C GLY A 164 18.49 -52.48 -10.63
N ARG A 165 18.26 -51.94 -11.84
CA ARG A 165 18.20 -52.65 -13.12
C ARG A 165 18.40 -51.68 -14.28
N PRO A 166 18.81 -52.14 -15.48
CA PRO A 166 18.81 -51.31 -16.67
C PRO A 166 17.44 -50.69 -16.96
N TYR A 167 17.42 -49.45 -17.44
CA TYR A 167 16.19 -48.82 -17.90
C TYR A 167 15.68 -49.56 -19.14
N ALA A 168 14.39 -49.89 -19.16
CA ALA A 168 13.78 -50.65 -20.23
C ALA A 168 12.40 -50.10 -20.59
N ILE A 169 12.03 -50.29 -21.85
CA ILE A 169 10.70 -49.94 -22.36
C ILE A 169 10.10 -51.18 -23.00
N SER A 170 8.92 -51.59 -22.53
CA SER A 170 8.15 -52.65 -23.17
C SER A 170 7.03 -52.09 -24.04
N GLY A 171 6.67 -52.81 -25.10
CA GLY A 171 5.49 -52.49 -25.90
C GLY A 171 5.26 -53.42 -27.09
N HIS A 172 4.11 -53.26 -27.72
CA HIS A 172 3.75 -54.00 -28.93
C HIS A 172 4.54 -53.46 -30.13
N VAL A 173 5.11 -54.38 -30.90
CA VAL A 173 5.79 -54.06 -32.14
C VAL A 173 4.74 -53.78 -33.22
N VAL A 174 4.78 -52.56 -33.77
CA VAL A 174 3.94 -52.12 -34.88
C VAL A 174 4.74 -52.03 -36.17
N HIS A 175 4.06 -52.02 -37.32
CA HIS A 175 4.72 -51.82 -38.61
C HIS A 175 5.24 -50.37 -38.78
N GLY A 176 6.47 -50.25 -39.29
CA GLY A 176 7.05 -49.00 -39.81
C GLY A 176 6.98 -48.91 -41.35
N ARG A 177 7.72 -47.97 -41.98
CA ARG A 177 7.77 -47.78 -43.45
C ARG A 177 8.46 -48.93 -44.23
N ARG A 178 8.94 -49.99 -43.55
CA ARG A 178 9.61 -51.19 -44.13
C ARG A 178 10.90 -50.92 -44.94
N LEU A 179 11.56 -49.77 -44.76
CA LEU A 179 12.76 -49.34 -45.50
C LEU A 179 14.03 -50.15 -45.20
N GLY A 180 14.17 -50.79 -44.03
CA GLY A 180 15.36 -51.58 -43.67
C GLY A 180 15.47 -52.95 -44.36
N ARG A 181 14.63 -53.26 -45.35
CA ARG A 181 14.61 -54.56 -46.06
C ARG A 181 15.84 -54.77 -46.96
N GLU A 182 16.54 -53.72 -47.35
CA GLU A 182 17.71 -53.79 -48.24
C GLU A 182 19.06 -53.94 -47.50
N LEU A 183 19.09 -53.77 -46.17
CA LEU A 183 20.33 -53.68 -45.37
C LEU A 183 20.53 -54.79 -44.32
N ASN A 184 19.72 -55.85 -44.35
CA ASN A 184 19.76 -57.00 -43.42
C ASN A 184 19.63 -56.67 -41.91
N CYS A 185 19.40 -55.41 -41.52
CA CYS A 185 19.11 -54.97 -40.15
C CYS A 185 17.61 -54.66 -40.00
N ARG A 186 16.86 -55.55 -39.34
CA ARG A 186 15.40 -55.43 -39.19
C ARG A 186 15.02 -54.52 -38.04
N THR A 187 13.98 -53.72 -38.25
CA THR A 187 13.54 -52.66 -37.34
C THR A 187 12.23 -53.00 -36.63
N LEU A 188 12.22 -52.91 -35.30
CA LEU A 188 11.07 -53.08 -34.41
C LEU A 188 10.61 -51.71 -33.92
N ASN A 189 9.35 -51.36 -34.11
CA ASN A 189 8.81 -50.06 -33.73
C ASN A 189 7.81 -50.19 -32.58
N VAL A 190 7.99 -49.42 -31.51
CA VAL A 190 7.07 -49.34 -30.38
C VAL A 190 6.53 -47.91 -30.27
N ARG A 191 5.22 -47.75 -30.39
CA ARG A 191 4.53 -46.45 -30.27
C ARG A 191 4.06 -46.19 -28.84
N PHE A 192 4.23 -44.96 -28.39
CA PHE A 192 3.75 -44.53 -27.07
C PHE A 192 2.32 -43.99 -27.19
N GLN A 193 1.39 -44.57 -26.43
CA GLN A 193 0.02 -44.08 -26.32
C GLN A 193 -0.11 -43.22 -25.07
N HIS A 194 -0.17 -41.90 -25.25
CA HIS A 194 -0.51 -40.91 -24.20
C HIS A 194 0.47 -40.74 -23.02
N TRP A 195 1.75 -41.09 -23.20
CA TRP A 195 2.81 -40.78 -22.23
C TRP A 195 4.16 -40.48 -22.89
N LYS A 196 5.00 -39.69 -22.22
CA LYS A 196 6.34 -39.30 -22.68
C LYS A 196 7.42 -40.13 -21.96
N PRO A 197 8.33 -40.82 -22.67
CA PRO A 197 9.43 -41.54 -22.05
C PRO A 197 10.44 -40.59 -21.40
N ALA A 198 11.11 -41.06 -20.34
CA ALA A 198 12.07 -40.27 -19.57
C ALA A 198 13.47 -40.16 -20.21
N ALA A 199 13.74 -40.94 -21.27
CA ALA A 199 14.97 -40.91 -22.06
C ALA A 199 14.69 -40.49 -23.51
N SER A 200 15.71 -39.97 -24.18
CA SER A 200 15.69 -39.71 -25.63
C SER A 200 17.11 -39.81 -26.23
N GLY A 201 17.19 -40.16 -27.51
CA GLY A 201 18.44 -40.34 -28.27
C GLY A 201 18.61 -41.74 -28.85
N ILE A 202 19.82 -42.07 -29.27
CA ILE A 202 20.20 -43.38 -29.82
C ILE A 202 20.92 -44.17 -28.72
N PHE A 203 20.67 -45.47 -28.61
CA PHE A 203 21.17 -46.31 -27.53
C PHE A 203 21.65 -47.67 -28.06
N VAL A 204 22.73 -48.19 -27.47
CA VAL A 204 23.02 -49.63 -27.47
C VAL A 204 21.91 -50.29 -26.66
N ALA A 205 21.26 -51.30 -27.25
CA ALA A 205 20.07 -51.90 -26.70
C ALA A 205 20.14 -53.44 -26.69
N ARG A 206 19.36 -54.02 -25.78
CA ARG A 206 19.12 -55.46 -25.71
C ARG A 206 17.62 -55.73 -25.76
N VAL A 207 17.20 -56.60 -26.68
CA VAL A 207 15.79 -56.87 -27.00
C VAL A 207 15.38 -58.25 -26.51
N HIS A 208 14.40 -58.28 -25.62
CA HIS A 208 13.82 -59.50 -25.05
C HIS A 208 12.44 -59.78 -25.64
N GLY A 209 11.98 -61.04 -25.55
CA GLY A 209 10.61 -61.45 -25.93
C GLY A 209 10.45 -61.97 -27.37
N LEU A 210 11.55 -62.08 -28.12
CA LEU A 210 11.54 -62.62 -29.49
C LEU A 210 12.19 -64.00 -29.61
N HIS A 211 13.15 -64.33 -28.74
CA HIS A 211 13.92 -65.58 -28.72
C HIS A 211 14.32 -65.91 -27.28
N ASP A 212 14.77 -67.14 -27.02
CA ASP A 212 15.22 -67.60 -25.68
C ASP A 212 16.40 -66.78 -25.12
N GLN A 213 17.23 -66.24 -26.01
CA GLN A 213 18.34 -65.37 -25.68
C GLN A 213 18.03 -63.96 -26.20
N PRO A 214 18.37 -62.91 -25.44
CA PRO A 214 18.07 -61.56 -25.84
C PRO A 214 18.93 -61.10 -27.04
N LEU A 215 18.29 -60.44 -28.00
CA LEU A 215 18.95 -59.97 -29.21
C LEU A 215 19.70 -58.66 -28.96
N ARG A 216 20.88 -58.50 -29.56
CA ARG A 216 21.64 -57.25 -29.54
C ARG A 216 21.06 -56.29 -30.58
N GLY A 217 20.98 -55.01 -30.24
CA GLY A 217 20.43 -54.00 -31.15
C GLY A 217 20.86 -52.58 -30.84
N VAL A 218 20.42 -51.67 -31.71
CA VAL A 218 20.53 -50.23 -31.53
C VAL A 218 19.13 -49.63 -31.53
N ALA A 219 18.78 -48.87 -30.50
CA ALA A 219 17.46 -48.28 -30.34
C ALA A 219 17.51 -46.75 -30.44
N ASN A 220 16.68 -46.16 -31.30
CA ASN A 220 16.43 -44.74 -31.40
C ASN A 220 15.10 -44.40 -30.69
N LEU A 221 15.15 -43.52 -29.71
CA LEU A 221 14.01 -43.07 -28.92
C LEU A 221 13.84 -41.55 -29.08
N GLY A 222 12.88 -41.12 -29.89
CA GLY A 222 12.73 -39.69 -30.21
C GLY A 222 11.57 -39.39 -31.15
N VAL A 223 11.47 -38.13 -31.55
CA VAL A 223 10.62 -37.70 -32.68
C VAL A 223 11.39 -37.97 -33.96
N ARG A 224 10.72 -38.52 -34.98
CA ARG A 224 11.37 -38.87 -36.27
C ARG A 224 12.24 -37.72 -36.80
N PRO A 225 13.46 -38.00 -37.31
CA PRO A 225 14.14 -37.04 -38.17
C PRO A 225 13.38 -36.89 -39.50
N SER A 226 13.28 -35.65 -39.93
CA SER A 226 12.59 -35.15 -41.13
C SER A 226 13.07 -35.83 -42.41
N LEU A 227 12.25 -36.67 -43.02
CA LEU A 227 12.44 -37.16 -44.40
C LEU A 227 11.19 -36.95 -45.27
N ASP A 228 10.27 -36.09 -44.86
CA ASP A 228 9.09 -35.76 -45.66
C ASP A 228 8.47 -34.44 -45.17
N ALA A 229 8.43 -33.40 -46.03
CA ALA A 229 7.86 -32.10 -45.69
C ALA A 229 6.32 -32.13 -45.54
N ASN A 230 5.68 -33.23 -45.96
CA ASN A 230 4.22 -33.39 -45.98
C ASN A 230 3.69 -34.46 -45.01
N ASP A 231 4.47 -34.94 -44.02
CA ASP A 231 3.97 -35.92 -43.03
C ASP A 231 3.04 -35.24 -41.99
N VAL A 232 1.75 -35.24 -42.30
CA VAL A 232 0.64 -34.75 -41.46
C VAL A 232 0.43 -35.53 -40.15
N ASN A 233 1.27 -36.53 -39.82
CA ASN A 233 1.23 -37.25 -38.54
C ASN A 233 2.22 -36.75 -37.46
N GLY A 234 2.81 -35.57 -37.65
CA GLY A 234 3.20 -34.60 -36.61
C GLY A 234 3.70 -35.11 -35.25
N GLY A 235 5.01 -35.02 -35.00
CA GLY A 235 5.55 -34.78 -33.65
C GLY A 235 5.45 -35.90 -32.59
N ARG A 236 4.96 -37.11 -32.92
CA ARG A 236 4.80 -38.19 -31.92
C ARG A 236 6.12 -38.96 -31.68
N VAL A 237 6.47 -39.15 -30.41
CA VAL A 237 7.64 -39.93 -29.97
C VAL A 237 7.47 -41.40 -30.33
N LEU A 238 8.54 -42.05 -30.80
CA LEU A 238 8.61 -43.46 -31.20
C LEU A 238 9.89 -44.10 -30.66
N LEU A 239 9.83 -45.38 -30.31
CA LEU A 239 11.01 -46.23 -30.08
C LEU A 239 11.23 -47.13 -31.29
N GLU A 240 12.33 -46.92 -32.01
CA GLU A 240 12.73 -47.68 -33.19
C GLU A 240 13.97 -48.51 -32.86
N THR A 241 13.91 -49.83 -32.93
CA THR A 241 15.03 -50.71 -32.53
C THR A 241 15.49 -51.60 -33.67
N HIS A 242 16.76 -51.49 -34.05
CA HIS A 242 17.42 -52.30 -35.07
C HIS A 242 18.10 -53.48 -34.40
N CYS A 243 17.67 -54.71 -34.71
CA CYS A 243 18.32 -55.92 -34.21
C CYS A 243 19.49 -56.30 -35.13
N LEU A 244 20.67 -56.52 -34.56
CA LEU A 244 21.90 -56.82 -35.29
C LEU A 244 21.99 -58.30 -35.72
N ASP A 245 21.54 -59.22 -34.87
CA ASP A 245 21.64 -60.68 -35.07
C ASP A 245 20.23 -61.29 -35.19
N TRP A 246 19.53 -61.13 -36.32
CA TRP A 246 18.14 -61.62 -36.47
C TRP A 246 18.06 -63.15 -36.64
N PRO A 247 17.41 -63.91 -35.74
CA PRO A 247 17.30 -65.35 -35.85
C PRO A 247 16.49 -65.80 -37.08
N THR A 248 17.05 -66.68 -37.91
CA THR A 248 16.38 -67.24 -39.10
C THR A 248 15.05 -67.92 -38.76
N ALA A 249 14.97 -68.57 -37.58
CA ALA A 249 13.77 -69.25 -37.09
C ALA A 249 12.56 -68.31 -36.86
N LEU A 250 12.78 -67.00 -36.68
CA LEU A 250 11.69 -66.03 -36.55
C LEU A 250 11.09 -65.64 -37.91
N GLY A 251 11.71 -66.02 -39.02
CA GLY A 251 11.28 -65.63 -40.35
C GLY A 251 11.26 -64.10 -40.55
N PRO A 252 10.70 -63.62 -41.68
CA PRO A 252 10.79 -62.21 -42.03
C PRO A 252 9.91 -61.27 -41.19
N GLU A 253 8.82 -61.81 -40.64
CA GLU A 253 7.79 -61.03 -39.95
C GLU A 253 7.58 -61.45 -38.49
N GLY A 254 8.32 -62.45 -37.98
CA GLY A 254 8.05 -63.05 -36.66
C GLY A 254 8.34 -62.19 -35.43
N GLY A 255 8.56 -60.88 -35.59
CA GLY A 255 8.59 -59.90 -34.49
C GLY A 255 7.39 -58.95 -34.45
N TYR A 256 6.57 -58.87 -35.50
CA TYR A 256 5.41 -57.97 -35.52
C TYR A 256 4.29 -58.49 -34.61
N SER A 257 3.52 -57.56 -34.02
CA SER A 257 2.43 -57.84 -33.06
C SER A 257 2.86 -58.51 -31.75
N LYS A 258 4.11 -58.99 -31.63
CA LYS A 258 4.70 -59.45 -30.39
C LYS A 258 4.95 -58.29 -29.43
N ILE A 259 4.98 -58.60 -28.14
CA ILE A 259 5.44 -57.67 -27.11
C ILE A 259 6.94 -57.90 -26.94
N ILE A 260 7.71 -56.83 -27.03
CA ILE A 260 9.13 -56.85 -26.75
C ILE A 260 9.43 -55.98 -25.54
N ARG A 261 10.56 -56.26 -24.88
CA ARG A 261 11.16 -55.40 -23.86
C ARG A 261 12.54 -54.98 -24.34
N VAL A 262 12.75 -53.67 -24.48
CA VAL A 262 14.01 -53.09 -24.97
C VAL A 262 14.75 -52.45 -23.80
N GLU A 263 15.84 -53.05 -23.37
CA GLU A 263 16.76 -52.48 -22.38
C GLU A 263 17.70 -51.49 -23.07
N LEU A 264 17.79 -50.28 -22.54
CA LEU A 264 18.71 -49.25 -23.01
C LEU A 264 19.96 -49.30 -22.13
N LEU A 265 21.08 -49.74 -22.71
CA LEU A 265 22.31 -50.04 -21.96
C LEU A 265 23.28 -48.86 -21.95
N HIS A 266 23.48 -48.23 -23.11
CA HIS A 266 24.40 -47.11 -23.26
C HIS A 266 23.85 -46.13 -24.30
N LYS A 267 23.90 -44.83 -24.04
CA LYS A 267 23.48 -43.83 -25.03
C LYS A 267 24.60 -43.62 -26.04
N LEU A 268 24.34 -43.91 -27.31
CA LEU A 268 25.24 -43.59 -28.41
C LEU A 268 25.15 -42.09 -28.65
N ILE A 269 26.19 -41.39 -28.21
CA ILE A 269 26.44 -40.01 -28.62
C ILE A 269 26.93 -40.11 -30.07
N MET A 270 26.32 -39.40 -31.02
CA MET A 270 26.97 -39.19 -32.31
C MET A 270 28.30 -38.50 -32.02
N SER A 271 29.40 -39.24 -32.08
CA SER A 271 30.70 -38.62 -32.20
C SER A 271 30.74 -38.01 -33.60
N THR A 272 30.33 -36.76 -33.71
CA THR A 272 31.13 -35.85 -34.53
C THR A 272 32.56 -36.02 -34.03
N SER A 273 33.48 -36.37 -34.92
CA SER A 273 34.93 -36.48 -34.70
C SER A 273 35.39 -35.64 -33.52
N SER A 274 36.19 -36.20 -32.60
CA SER A 274 36.97 -35.53 -31.54
C SER A 274 36.99 -33.98 -31.56
N ALA A 275 35.81 -33.38 -31.39
CA ALA A 275 35.62 -31.98 -31.17
C ALA A 275 35.45 -32.00 -29.66
N SER A 276 36.52 -31.61 -28.98
CA SER A 276 36.50 -31.27 -27.56
C SER A 276 35.14 -30.66 -27.22
N ASP A 277 34.51 -31.14 -26.15
CA ASP A 277 33.35 -30.45 -25.59
C ASP A 277 33.82 -29.09 -25.08
N TYR A 278 33.94 -28.12 -25.99
CA TYR A 278 34.47 -26.78 -25.71
C TYR A 278 33.67 -26.13 -24.60
N ARG A 279 32.39 -26.50 -24.45
CA ARG A 279 31.54 -26.03 -23.35
C ARG A 279 32.14 -26.34 -21.98
N ALA A 280 32.75 -27.51 -21.80
CA ALA A 280 33.42 -27.90 -20.56
C ALA A 280 34.72 -27.10 -20.30
N THR A 281 35.25 -26.42 -21.32
CA THR A 281 36.42 -25.54 -21.21
C THR A 281 36.06 -24.06 -20.98
N LEU A 282 34.77 -23.69 -21.05
CA LEU A 282 34.30 -22.32 -20.86
C LEU A 282 33.98 -22.04 -19.39
N ASN A 283 34.18 -20.79 -18.96
CA ASN A 283 33.75 -20.30 -17.64
C ASN A 283 32.25 -19.98 -17.66
N LEU A 284 31.40 -20.99 -17.74
CA LEU A 284 29.95 -20.76 -17.79
C LEU A 284 29.42 -20.24 -16.44
N PRO A 285 28.65 -19.14 -16.44
CA PRO A 285 28.20 -18.52 -15.21
C PRO A 285 27.07 -19.32 -14.56
N ASP A 286 27.16 -19.49 -13.24
CA ASP A 286 26.13 -20.12 -12.42
C ASP A 286 25.93 -19.37 -11.09
N THR A 287 24.70 -19.42 -10.57
CA THR A 287 24.33 -18.77 -9.31
C THR A 287 23.13 -19.47 -8.67
N PRO A 288 23.10 -19.60 -7.33
CA PRO A 288 21.91 -20.06 -6.63
C PRO A 288 20.74 -19.06 -6.70
N PHE A 289 20.97 -17.82 -7.17
CA PHE A 289 19.93 -16.80 -7.31
C PHE A 289 18.93 -17.16 -8.44
N PRO A 290 17.64 -17.40 -8.12
CA PRO A 290 16.69 -17.92 -9.09
C PRO A 290 16.23 -16.84 -10.08
N MET A 291 16.02 -17.24 -11.33
CA MET A 291 15.56 -16.34 -12.40
C MET A 291 14.16 -15.76 -12.12
N ARG A 292 13.26 -16.53 -11.50
CA ARG A 292 11.93 -16.07 -11.07
C ARG A 292 11.97 -15.77 -9.57
N GLY A 293 11.34 -14.66 -9.18
CA GLY A 293 11.28 -14.27 -7.76
C GLY A 293 10.37 -15.15 -6.93
N ASP A 294 9.25 -15.62 -7.49
CA ASP A 294 8.17 -16.32 -6.77
C ASP A 294 7.73 -15.58 -5.50
N LEU A 295 7.62 -14.24 -5.63
CA LEU A 295 7.47 -13.27 -4.54
C LEU A 295 6.31 -13.58 -3.58
N PRO A 296 5.05 -13.82 -4.03
CA PRO A 296 3.94 -14.08 -3.10
C PRO A 296 4.17 -15.25 -2.16
N LYS A 297 4.94 -16.25 -2.61
CA LYS A 297 5.24 -17.46 -1.86
C LYS A 297 6.40 -17.28 -0.87
N ARG A 298 7.40 -16.46 -1.21
CA ARG A 298 8.67 -16.38 -0.47
C ARG A 298 8.74 -15.20 0.49
N GLU A 299 8.15 -14.06 0.13
CA GLU A 299 8.14 -12.87 0.98
C GLU A 299 7.58 -13.10 2.39
N PRO A 300 6.50 -13.87 2.62
CA PRO A 300 6.04 -14.10 3.99
C PRO A 300 7.10 -14.73 4.89
N ALA A 301 7.88 -15.68 4.36
CA ALA A 301 8.97 -16.30 5.10
C ALA A 301 10.12 -15.31 5.34
N TRP A 302 10.44 -14.45 4.37
CA TRP A 302 11.46 -13.40 4.55
C TRP A 302 11.06 -12.38 5.62
N VAL A 303 9.81 -11.90 5.60
CA VAL A 303 9.28 -11.00 6.64
C VAL A 303 9.36 -11.66 8.01
N GLN A 304 8.98 -12.93 8.11
CA GLN A 304 9.09 -13.70 9.34
C GLN A 304 10.55 -13.75 9.83
N THR A 305 11.50 -14.10 8.94
CA THR A 305 12.93 -14.13 9.27
C THR A 305 13.44 -12.75 9.72
N TRP A 306 13.04 -11.66 9.07
CA TRP A 306 13.47 -10.31 9.48
C TRP A 306 12.99 -9.94 10.88
N ASN A 307 11.77 -10.34 11.23
CA ASN A 307 11.21 -10.11 12.56
C ASN A 307 11.90 -10.99 13.62
N GLU A 308 12.06 -12.29 13.36
CA GLU A 308 12.71 -13.23 14.27
C GLU A 308 14.16 -12.87 14.55
N GLN A 309 14.88 -12.38 13.54
CA GLN A 309 16.27 -11.92 13.68
C GLN A 309 16.38 -10.51 14.27
N GLY A 310 15.27 -9.80 14.47
CA GLY A 310 15.28 -8.44 14.99
C GLY A 310 16.07 -7.46 14.12
N ILE A 311 15.94 -7.55 12.79
CA ILE A 311 16.73 -6.74 11.84
C ILE A 311 16.67 -5.24 12.17
N TYR A 312 15.48 -4.69 12.44
CA TYR A 312 15.33 -3.29 12.82
C TYR A 312 16.16 -2.91 14.08
N LYS A 313 16.15 -3.75 15.12
CA LYS A 313 16.92 -3.51 16.34
C LYS A 313 18.42 -3.61 16.08
N SER A 314 18.86 -4.60 15.30
CA SER A 314 20.26 -4.74 14.92
C SER A 314 20.79 -3.51 14.17
N LEU A 315 19.94 -2.88 13.35
CA LEU A 315 20.26 -1.63 12.65
C LEU A 315 20.46 -0.45 13.59
N ARG A 316 19.66 -0.35 14.67
CA ARG A 316 19.84 0.68 15.70
C ARG A 316 21.20 0.54 16.38
N LEU A 317 21.57 -0.70 16.72
CA LEU A 317 22.88 -0.98 17.32
C LEU A 317 24.03 -0.67 16.35
N ALA A 318 23.90 -1.06 15.07
CA ALA A 318 24.92 -0.81 14.05
C ALA A 318 25.15 0.68 13.75
N ARG A 319 24.17 1.55 14.04
CA ARG A 319 24.23 3.00 13.82
C ARG A 319 24.33 3.80 15.11
N HIS A 320 24.61 3.16 16.24
CA HIS A 320 24.76 3.85 17.51
C HIS A 320 25.86 4.95 17.41
N GLY A 321 25.49 6.19 17.73
CA GLY A 321 26.37 7.37 17.65
C GLY A 321 26.48 8.03 16.28
N ALA A 322 25.93 7.44 15.21
CA ALA A 322 25.87 8.06 13.89
C ALA A 322 24.89 9.26 13.86
N PRO A 323 24.93 10.16 12.87
CA PRO A 323 23.95 11.24 12.74
C PRO A 323 22.50 10.73 12.78
N LEU A 324 21.62 11.38 13.54
CA LEU A 324 20.22 10.97 13.68
C LEU A 324 19.41 11.45 12.50
N PHE A 325 18.53 10.59 12.01
CA PHE A 325 17.43 10.95 11.13
C PHE A 325 16.11 10.46 11.73
N VAL A 326 15.17 11.35 11.99
CA VAL A 326 13.85 11.01 12.55
C VAL A 326 12.77 11.28 11.52
N LEU A 327 12.12 10.21 11.06
CA LEU A 327 10.84 10.31 10.37
C LEU A 327 9.74 10.02 11.40
N HIS A 328 9.00 11.06 11.78
CA HIS A 328 7.87 10.85 12.68
C HIS A 328 6.68 10.35 11.89
N ASP A 329 6.18 9.19 12.28
CA ASP A 329 5.07 8.54 11.59
C ASP A 329 3.77 9.26 11.92
N GLY A 330 3.04 9.79 10.94
CA GLY A 330 1.67 10.23 11.17
C GLY A 330 0.79 9.01 11.43
N PRO A 331 0.04 8.99 12.54
CA PRO A 331 -0.62 7.77 12.98
C PRO A 331 -1.87 7.50 12.13
N PRO A 332 -1.96 6.38 11.38
CA PRO A 332 -3.22 5.96 10.78
C PRO A 332 -4.29 5.73 11.85
N TYR A 333 -5.55 5.98 11.50
CA TYR A 333 -6.67 5.61 12.35
C TYR A 333 -6.71 4.09 12.55
N ALA A 334 -6.89 3.67 13.81
CA ALA A 334 -7.12 2.28 14.18
C ALA A 334 -8.54 1.82 13.82
N ASN A 335 -8.91 1.91 12.52
CA ASN A 335 -10.21 1.50 12.01
C ASN A 335 -10.15 0.78 10.65
N GLY A 336 -10.68 -0.44 10.62
CA GLY A 336 -10.85 -1.21 9.39
C GLY A 336 -9.54 -1.68 8.74
N LYS A 337 -9.70 -2.30 7.57
CA LYS A 337 -8.61 -2.87 6.77
C LYS A 337 -7.83 -1.81 6.01
N LEU A 338 -6.56 -2.09 5.73
CA LEU A 338 -5.74 -1.23 4.88
C LEU A 338 -6.29 -1.13 3.45
N HIS A 339 -6.19 0.05 2.86
CA HIS A 339 -6.39 0.29 1.43
C HIS A 339 -5.06 0.68 0.78
N ILE A 340 -5.01 0.72 -0.55
CA ILE A 340 -3.77 0.99 -1.30
C ILE A 340 -3.12 2.34 -0.96
N GLY A 341 -3.90 3.35 -0.56
CA GLY A 341 -3.36 4.60 0.00
C GLY A 341 -2.50 4.41 1.27
N HIS A 342 -2.88 3.50 2.18
CA HIS A 342 -2.06 3.18 3.36
C HIS A 342 -0.77 2.46 2.95
N ALA A 343 -0.85 1.55 1.98
CA ALA A 343 0.33 0.86 1.45
C ALA A 343 1.30 1.86 0.82
N LEU A 344 0.82 2.76 -0.04
CA LEU A 344 1.58 3.87 -0.62
C LEU A 344 2.35 4.66 0.45
N ASN A 345 1.62 5.18 1.44
CA ASN A 345 2.18 6.01 2.50
C ASN A 345 3.28 5.27 3.29
N LYS A 346 2.98 4.05 3.78
CA LYS A 346 3.92 3.31 4.63
C LYS A 346 5.15 2.81 3.88
N VAL A 347 4.96 2.38 2.64
CA VAL A 347 6.05 1.96 1.77
C VAL A 347 6.99 3.13 1.48
N LEU A 348 6.45 4.32 1.21
CA LEU A 348 7.28 5.50 0.93
C LEU A 348 8.08 5.93 2.17
N LYS A 349 7.48 5.94 3.37
CA LYS A 349 8.21 6.17 4.63
C LYS A 349 9.36 5.19 4.81
N ASP A 350 9.12 3.91 4.58
CA ASP A 350 10.13 2.85 4.69
C ASP A 350 11.27 3.00 3.66
N MET A 351 10.96 3.37 2.42
CA MET A 351 11.98 3.66 1.39
C MET A 351 12.89 4.80 1.82
N ILE A 352 12.33 5.87 2.38
CA ILE A 352 13.11 7.02 2.87
C ILE A 352 13.99 6.59 4.03
N VAL A 353 13.43 5.92 5.03
CA VAL A 353 14.18 5.44 6.20
C VAL A 353 15.33 4.52 5.76
N LYS A 354 15.09 3.56 4.87
CA LYS A 354 16.13 2.67 4.32
C LYS A 354 17.19 3.42 3.52
N SER A 355 16.82 4.42 2.71
CA SER A 355 17.79 5.27 2.00
C SER A 355 18.70 6.03 2.97
N ARG A 356 18.15 6.51 4.10
CA ARG A 356 18.91 7.21 5.14
C ARG A 356 19.81 6.25 5.93
N GLN A 357 19.38 5.01 6.17
CA GLN A 357 20.24 3.97 6.75
C GLN A 357 21.46 3.66 5.88
N LEU A 358 21.25 3.52 4.57
CA LEU A 358 22.34 3.30 3.59
C LEU A 358 23.22 4.55 3.42
N ALA A 359 22.69 5.74 3.69
CA ALA A 359 23.51 6.94 3.78
C ALA A 359 24.37 6.99 5.05
N GLY A 360 24.12 6.15 6.05
CA GLY A 360 24.89 6.07 7.29
C GLY A 360 24.21 6.69 8.51
N TYR A 361 22.96 7.13 8.43
CA TYR A 361 22.22 7.69 9.58
C TYR A 361 21.74 6.61 10.56
N ASP A 362 21.66 6.98 11.84
CA ASP A 362 20.73 6.37 12.79
C ASP A 362 19.30 6.81 12.44
N ALA A 363 18.71 6.19 11.41
CA ALA A 363 17.41 6.58 10.86
C ALA A 363 16.25 5.88 11.59
N GLN A 364 15.74 6.49 12.66
CA GLN A 364 14.76 5.88 13.58
C GLN A 364 13.33 6.02 13.04
N TYR A 365 12.54 4.94 13.16
CA TYR A 365 11.15 4.90 12.70
C TYR A 365 10.28 4.11 13.67
N ILE A 366 9.44 4.83 14.40
CA ILE A 366 8.50 4.31 15.40
C ILE A 366 7.09 4.43 14.81
N PRO A 367 6.46 3.32 14.39
CA PRO A 367 5.09 3.36 13.89
C PRO A 367 4.10 3.76 15.00
N GLY A 368 2.99 4.40 14.63
CA GLY A 368 1.92 4.64 15.59
C GLY A 368 0.52 4.62 15.04
N TRP A 369 -0.44 4.79 15.94
CA TRP A 369 -1.88 4.72 15.64
C TRP A 369 -2.69 5.77 16.39
N ASP A 370 -3.70 6.28 15.68
CA ASP A 370 -4.68 7.19 16.22
C ASP A 370 -5.89 6.39 16.65
N CYS A 371 -6.08 6.33 17.97
CA CYS A 371 -6.98 5.42 18.64
C CYS A 371 -8.22 6.10 19.18
N HIS A 372 -8.42 7.40 19.02
CA HIS A 372 -9.57 8.14 19.56
C HIS A 372 -10.51 8.70 18.48
N GLY A 373 -11.61 9.29 18.94
CA GLY A 373 -12.49 10.11 18.12
C GLY A 373 -13.64 9.37 17.44
N LEU A 374 -14.41 10.16 16.69
CA LEU A 374 -15.68 9.76 16.08
C LEU A 374 -15.60 8.53 15.16
N PRO A 375 -14.53 8.31 14.36
CA PRO A 375 -14.49 7.14 13.47
C PRO A 375 -14.59 5.80 14.21
N ILE A 376 -14.04 5.69 15.41
CA ILE A 376 -14.12 4.48 16.23
C ILE A 376 -15.47 4.38 16.92
N GLU A 377 -15.99 5.46 17.53
CA GLU A 377 -17.35 5.46 18.10
C GLU A 377 -18.40 5.04 17.05
N ASN A 378 -18.25 5.52 15.81
CA ASN A 378 -19.09 5.12 14.68
C ASN A 378 -19.05 3.62 14.39
N ALA A 379 -17.86 3.00 14.48
CA ALA A 379 -17.70 1.57 14.29
C ALA A 379 -18.35 0.78 15.43
N ILE A 380 -18.12 1.21 16.67
CA ILE A 380 -18.71 0.60 17.87
C ILE A 380 -20.24 0.67 17.81
N GLU A 381 -20.82 1.80 17.46
CA GLU A 381 -22.27 1.91 17.36
C GLU A 381 -22.88 1.07 16.24
N LYS A 382 -22.17 0.87 15.12
CA LYS A 382 -22.62 -0.05 14.07
C LYS A 382 -22.63 -1.50 14.55
N LEU A 383 -21.69 -1.87 15.41
CA LEU A 383 -21.54 -3.22 15.95
C LEU A 383 -22.46 -3.48 17.16
N HIS A 384 -22.74 -2.46 17.97
CA HIS A 384 -23.35 -2.62 19.29
C HIS A 384 -24.57 -1.73 19.56
N GLY A 385 -24.96 -0.85 18.63
CA GLY A 385 -26.09 0.07 18.77
C GLY A 385 -25.72 1.44 19.35
N ARG A 386 -26.65 2.41 19.23
CA ARG A 386 -26.41 3.87 19.45
C ARG A 386 -26.72 4.41 20.87
N LYS A 387 -26.96 3.55 21.86
CA LYS A 387 -27.35 3.95 23.23
C LYS A 387 -26.47 3.30 24.30
N LEU A 388 -25.17 3.30 24.06
CA LEU A 388 -24.19 2.77 25.01
C LEU A 388 -23.96 3.76 26.15
N SER A 389 -23.72 3.25 27.36
CA SER A 389 -23.17 4.07 28.43
C SER A 389 -21.78 4.59 28.04
N ARG A 390 -21.30 5.67 28.68
CA ARG A 390 -19.94 6.17 28.43
C ARG A 390 -18.89 5.08 28.70
N ASP A 391 -19.04 4.36 29.81
CA ASP A 391 -18.14 3.28 30.20
C ASP A 391 -18.11 2.16 29.16
N ASP A 392 -19.27 1.74 28.64
CA ASP A 392 -19.35 0.73 27.59
C ASP A 392 -18.74 1.24 26.27
N MET A 393 -18.99 2.50 25.91
CA MET A 393 -18.43 3.10 24.70
C MET A 393 -16.90 3.13 24.76
N GLN A 394 -16.32 3.56 25.88
CA GLN A 394 -14.88 3.64 26.08
C GLN A 394 -14.24 2.23 26.06
N ALA A 395 -14.76 1.31 26.86
CA ALA A 395 -14.24 -0.06 26.94
C ALA A 395 -14.28 -0.79 25.59
N LYS A 396 -15.39 -0.68 24.85
CA LYS A 396 -15.53 -1.29 23.52
C LYS A 396 -14.63 -0.62 22.48
N SER A 397 -14.50 0.71 22.52
CA SER A 397 -13.63 1.45 21.61
C SER A 397 -12.17 1.08 21.78
N ARG A 398 -11.69 0.96 23.03
CA ARG A 398 -10.33 0.50 23.35
C ARG A 398 -10.08 -0.92 22.84
N ALA A 399 -11.01 -1.84 23.07
CA ALA A 399 -10.91 -3.22 22.59
C ALA A 399 -10.88 -3.29 21.06
N PHE A 400 -11.76 -2.55 20.39
CA PHE A 400 -11.79 -2.48 18.93
C PHE A 400 -10.51 -1.89 18.35
N ALA A 401 -10.04 -0.76 18.87
CA ALA A 401 -8.80 -0.13 18.41
C ALA A 401 -7.61 -1.08 18.55
N THR A 402 -7.52 -1.82 19.67
CA THR A 402 -6.47 -2.82 19.89
C THR A 402 -6.47 -3.91 18.81
N GLU A 403 -7.65 -4.47 18.50
CA GLU A 403 -7.80 -5.48 17.44
C GLU A 403 -7.39 -4.93 16.07
N GLN A 404 -7.81 -3.70 15.74
CA GLN A 404 -7.47 -3.08 14.45
C GLN A 404 -5.98 -2.82 14.32
N ILE A 405 -5.31 -2.38 15.39
CA ILE A 405 -3.85 -2.15 15.42
C ILE A 405 -3.10 -3.44 15.10
N ASP A 406 -3.47 -4.55 15.75
CA ASP A 406 -2.80 -5.83 15.55
C ASP A 406 -2.89 -6.30 14.09
N GLN A 407 -4.07 -6.19 13.47
CA GLN A 407 -4.25 -6.55 12.06
C GLN A 407 -3.44 -5.61 11.14
N GLN A 408 -3.58 -4.30 11.31
CA GLN A 408 -2.89 -3.32 10.46
C GLN A 408 -1.36 -3.43 10.60
N ARG A 409 -0.84 -3.74 11.78
CA ARG A 409 0.59 -3.98 12.03
C ARG A 409 1.10 -5.16 11.20
N GLU A 410 0.40 -6.28 11.19
CA GLU A 410 0.81 -7.44 10.40
C GLU A 410 0.71 -7.18 8.89
N ASP A 411 -0.31 -6.42 8.45
CA ASP A 411 -0.44 -6.00 7.06
C ASP A 411 0.74 -5.09 6.63
N PHE A 412 1.17 -4.14 7.49
CA PHE A 412 2.34 -3.30 7.20
C PHE A 412 3.66 -4.08 7.21
N LYS A 413 3.85 -5.02 8.14
CA LYS A 413 5.01 -5.93 8.12
C LYS A 413 5.05 -6.75 6.84
N ARG A 414 3.89 -7.23 6.36
CA ARG A 414 3.77 -7.99 5.10
C ARG A 414 4.24 -7.20 3.88
N LEU A 415 4.18 -5.86 3.92
CA LEU A 415 4.72 -4.95 2.89
C LEU A 415 6.25 -4.78 2.97
N GLY A 416 6.93 -5.43 3.92
CA GLY A 416 8.38 -5.36 4.11
C GLY A 416 8.85 -4.08 4.80
N VAL A 417 7.98 -3.40 5.53
CA VAL A 417 8.30 -2.18 6.29
C VAL A 417 9.09 -2.55 7.55
N LEU A 418 10.26 -1.92 7.72
CA LEU A 418 11.10 -2.06 8.91
C LEU A 418 10.83 -0.90 9.87
N GLY A 419 10.44 -1.22 11.11
CA GLY A 419 10.17 -0.24 12.17
C GLY A 419 10.11 -0.91 13.53
N ASP A 420 9.94 -0.11 14.58
CA ASP A 420 9.79 -0.62 15.95
C ASP A 420 8.38 -1.15 16.20
N TRP A 421 8.08 -2.30 15.62
CA TRP A 421 6.78 -2.94 15.74
C TRP A 421 6.48 -3.51 17.13
N GLU A 422 7.50 -3.64 17.99
CA GLU A 422 7.35 -4.10 19.37
C GLU A 422 6.98 -2.97 20.32
N ARG A 423 7.42 -1.75 20.02
CA ARG A 423 7.10 -0.54 20.78
C ARG A 423 6.48 0.52 19.86
N PRO A 424 5.30 0.24 19.26
CA PRO A 424 4.56 1.27 18.56
C PRO A 424 3.95 2.24 19.55
N TYR A 425 3.74 3.49 19.13
CA TYR A 425 2.97 4.42 19.94
C TYR A 425 1.47 4.33 19.62
N ARG A 426 0.62 4.38 20.64
CA ARG A 426 -0.84 4.42 20.48
C ARG A 426 -1.37 5.62 21.24
N THR A 427 -2.20 6.45 20.62
CA THR A 427 -2.71 7.66 21.30
C THR A 427 -3.56 7.32 22.53
N MET A 428 -4.12 6.12 22.60
CA MET A 428 -4.85 5.60 23.77
C MET A 428 -3.95 5.01 24.87
N ASP A 429 -2.63 4.95 24.72
CA ASP A 429 -1.78 4.47 25.81
C ASP A 429 -1.86 5.47 26.99
N PRO A 430 -2.09 5.03 28.24
CA PRO A 430 -2.29 5.93 29.39
C PRO A 430 -1.21 7.00 29.57
N ALA A 431 0.05 6.66 29.29
CA ALA A 431 1.17 7.61 29.33
C ALA A 431 1.05 8.71 28.26
N ASN A 432 0.56 8.37 27.06
CA ASN A 432 0.33 9.34 25.98
C ASN A 432 -0.90 10.21 26.28
N GLU A 433 -1.99 9.63 26.77
CA GLU A 433 -3.21 10.36 27.19
C GLU A 433 -2.88 11.40 28.28
N ALA A 434 -2.10 11.00 29.30
CA ALA A 434 -1.63 11.90 30.35
C ALA A 434 -0.63 12.94 29.83
N GLY A 435 0.29 12.53 28.95
CA GLY A 435 1.23 13.43 28.29
C GLY A 435 0.53 14.51 27.45
N GLN A 436 -0.57 14.16 26.79
CA GLN A 436 -1.42 15.10 26.07
C GLN A 436 -2.08 16.11 27.01
N LEU A 437 -2.59 15.69 28.18
CA LEU A 437 -3.11 16.62 29.19
C LEU A 437 -2.04 17.61 29.68
N ARG A 438 -0.81 17.13 29.88
CA ARG A 438 0.33 17.98 30.26
C ARG A 438 0.72 18.96 29.15
N ALA A 439 0.68 18.52 27.89
CA ALA A 439 0.88 19.41 26.74
C ALA A 439 -0.25 20.46 26.64
N PHE A 440 -1.50 20.05 26.85
CA PHE A 440 -2.64 20.96 26.86
C PHE A 440 -2.55 22.00 27.98
N LYS A 441 -2.20 21.58 29.20
CA LYS A 441 -1.89 22.48 30.31
C LYS A 441 -0.85 23.52 29.91
N ARG A 442 0.21 23.12 29.22
CA ARG A 442 1.25 24.05 28.75
C ARG A 442 0.71 25.06 27.72
N VAL A 443 -0.16 24.63 26.81
CA VAL A 443 -0.83 25.54 25.84
C VAL A 443 -1.72 26.57 26.55
N ILE A 444 -2.36 26.19 27.67
CA ILE A 444 -3.11 27.12 28.54
C ILE A 444 -2.18 28.17 29.15
N GLU A 445 -1.06 27.75 29.77
CA GLU A 445 -0.11 28.67 30.42
C GLU A 445 0.52 29.67 29.44
N ARG A 446 0.69 29.26 28.19
CA ARG A 446 1.17 30.09 27.07
C ARG A 446 0.15 31.13 26.58
N GLY A 447 -1.09 31.08 27.09
CA GLY A 447 -2.13 32.08 26.90
C GLY A 447 -3.00 31.91 25.65
N PHE A 448 -3.00 30.72 25.04
CA PHE A 448 -3.77 30.50 23.81
C PHE A 448 -5.19 29.99 24.03
N VAL A 449 -5.48 29.39 25.19
CA VAL A 449 -6.78 28.73 25.42
C VAL A 449 -7.79 29.71 26.00
N TYR A 450 -8.99 29.75 25.44
CA TYR A 450 -10.10 30.53 25.98
C TYR A 450 -11.44 29.83 25.77
N ARG A 451 -12.46 30.28 26.50
CA ARG A 451 -13.85 29.85 26.31
C ARG A 451 -14.59 30.88 25.47
N GLY A 452 -15.19 30.44 24.37
CA GLY A 452 -15.94 31.32 23.45
C GLY A 452 -17.33 30.78 23.17
N LEU A 453 -18.26 31.68 22.85
CA LEU A 453 -19.54 31.34 22.24
C LEU A 453 -19.39 31.52 20.73
N LYS A 454 -19.64 30.48 19.93
CA LYS A 454 -19.62 30.58 18.46
C LYS A 454 -20.67 29.67 17.84
N PRO A 455 -21.34 30.09 16.76
CA PRO A 455 -22.16 29.19 15.95
C PRO A 455 -21.29 28.07 15.36
N VAL A 456 -21.62 26.84 15.72
CA VAL A 456 -20.99 25.63 15.19
C VAL A 456 -22.06 24.78 14.52
N TYR A 457 -21.68 23.98 13.52
CA TYR A 457 -22.58 22.96 13.03
C TYR A 457 -22.94 22.03 14.18
N TRP A 458 -24.24 21.76 14.34
CA TRP A 458 -24.78 20.98 15.44
C TRP A 458 -25.71 19.89 14.90
N CYS A 459 -25.43 18.65 15.28
CA CYS A 459 -26.27 17.51 14.94
C CYS A 459 -27.02 17.04 16.18
N PHE A 460 -28.36 17.09 16.11
CA PHE A 460 -29.24 16.67 17.20
C PHE A 460 -29.09 15.19 17.53
N ASP A 461 -28.93 14.35 16.50
CA ASP A 461 -28.74 12.90 16.68
C ASP A 461 -27.38 12.57 17.30
N CYS A 462 -26.36 13.39 17.04
CA CYS A 462 -25.06 13.27 17.69
C CYS A 462 -25.04 13.88 19.10
N GLY A 463 -25.94 14.83 19.39
CA GLY A 463 -25.83 15.69 20.58
C GLY A 463 -24.51 16.47 20.65
N SER A 464 -23.91 16.81 19.50
CA SER A 464 -22.54 17.29 19.44
C SER A 464 -22.32 18.28 18.29
N SER A 465 -21.32 19.13 18.46
CA SER A 465 -20.80 19.95 17.38
C SER A 465 -20.08 19.09 16.32
N LEU A 466 -20.09 19.56 15.08
CA LEU A 466 -19.42 18.93 13.95
C LEU A 466 -18.43 19.91 13.31
N ALA A 467 -17.27 19.40 12.92
CA ALA A 467 -16.34 20.13 12.09
C ALA A 467 -16.85 20.19 10.63
N GLU A 468 -16.33 21.13 9.85
CA GLU A 468 -16.78 21.35 8.46
C GLU A 468 -16.58 20.11 7.57
N PHE A 469 -15.50 19.36 7.76
CA PHE A 469 -15.26 18.10 7.04
C PHE A 469 -16.19 16.95 7.44
N GLU A 470 -16.95 17.10 8.53
CA GLU A 470 -17.97 16.15 9.00
C GLU A 470 -19.37 16.51 8.46
N ILE A 471 -19.46 17.49 7.56
CA ILE A 471 -20.69 17.88 6.87
C ILE A 471 -20.70 17.32 5.46
N GLU A 472 -21.83 16.76 5.09
CA GLU A 472 -22.14 16.40 3.70
C GLU A 472 -23.35 17.19 3.25
N TYR A 473 -23.36 17.60 1.99
CA TYR A 473 -24.48 18.34 1.42
C TYR A 473 -25.44 17.39 0.70
N ALA A 474 -26.73 17.53 0.98
CA ALA A 474 -27.80 16.79 0.32
C ALA A 474 -29.02 17.68 0.12
N ASP A 475 -29.83 17.37 -0.89
CA ASP A 475 -31.04 18.13 -1.19
C ASP A 475 -32.07 18.00 -0.06
N LYS A 476 -32.55 19.15 0.42
CA LYS A 476 -33.59 19.24 1.44
C LYS A 476 -34.75 20.08 0.91
N LYS A 477 -35.97 19.63 1.20
CA LYS A 477 -37.17 20.45 1.04
C LYS A 477 -37.31 21.39 2.24
N SER A 478 -37.36 22.69 1.97
CA SER A 478 -37.53 23.75 2.97
C SER A 478 -38.67 24.68 2.51
N ASP A 479 -39.32 25.37 3.43
CA ASP A 479 -40.25 26.46 3.08
C ASP A 479 -39.48 27.79 3.07
N THR A 480 -39.68 28.58 2.01
CA THR A 480 -39.26 29.98 1.97
C THR A 480 -40.31 30.83 2.67
N LEU A 481 -39.90 31.96 3.25
CA LEU A 481 -40.81 32.91 3.88
C LEU A 481 -40.30 34.33 3.70
N ASP A 482 -41.21 35.19 3.26
CA ASP A 482 -41.03 36.64 3.20
C ASP A 482 -41.77 37.27 4.39
N VAL A 483 -41.04 37.94 5.29
CA VAL A 483 -41.58 38.42 6.57
C VAL A 483 -41.41 39.92 6.70
N ALA A 484 -42.49 40.62 6.97
CA ALA A 484 -42.54 42.06 7.17
C ALA A 484 -42.30 42.44 8.64
N PHE A 485 -41.32 43.29 8.88
CA PHE A 485 -41.00 43.92 10.16
C PHE A 485 -41.43 45.38 10.09
N ARG A 486 -42.27 45.84 11.02
CA ARG A 486 -42.80 47.22 11.00
C ARG A 486 -41.71 48.21 11.43
N SER A 487 -41.60 49.35 10.78
CA SER A 487 -40.69 50.40 11.23
C SER A 487 -41.12 50.94 12.59
N ALA A 488 -40.18 50.94 13.55
CA ALA A 488 -40.36 51.63 14.83
C ALA A 488 -40.06 53.13 14.71
N GLU A 489 -39.42 53.55 13.61
CA GLU A 489 -38.89 54.90 13.39
C GLU A 489 -39.29 55.47 12.01
N PRO A 490 -40.61 55.58 11.70
CA PRO A 490 -41.08 55.95 10.36
C PRO A 490 -40.60 57.34 9.89
N ALA A 491 -40.39 58.29 10.81
CA ALA A 491 -39.86 59.61 10.47
C ALA A 491 -38.38 59.57 10.04
N GLN A 492 -37.56 58.76 10.73
CA GLN A 492 -36.14 58.59 10.39
C GLN A 492 -36.00 57.81 9.07
N LEU A 493 -36.86 56.82 8.84
CA LEU A 493 -36.92 56.11 7.57
C LEU A 493 -37.33 57.04 6.42
N ALA A 494 -38.30 57.93 6.59
CA ALA A 494 -38.61 58.95 5.56
C ALA A 494 -37.39 59.84 5.26
N GLN A 495 -36.70 60.30 6.30
CA GLN A 495 -35.52 61.14 6.17
C GLN A 495 -34.37 60.45 5.43
N ALA A 496 -34.11 59.16 5.71
CA ALA A 496 -33.09 58.36 5.02
C ALA A 496 -33.32 58.29 3.50
N PHE A 497 -34.59 58.41 3.07
CA PHE A 497 -35.01 58.41 1.67
C PHE A 497 -35.33 59.80 1.11
N GLY A 498 -35.01 60.88 1.85
CA GLY A 498 -35.25 62.25 1.40
C GLY A 498 -36.73 62.65 1.33
N LEU A 499 -37.62 61.92 2.01
CA LEU A 499 -39.06 62.20 2.07
C LEU A 499 -39.43 62.99 3.33
N PRO A 500 -40.43 63.89 3.26
CA PRO A 500 -40.92 64.62 4.45
C PRO A 500 -41.69 63.71 5.42
N SER A 501 -42.39 62.70 4.90
CA SER A 501 -43.16 61.72 5.66
C SER A 501 -43.50 60.50 4.80
N LEU A 502 -43.76 59.35 5.43
CA LEU A 502 -44.23 58.14 4.73
C LEU A 502 -45.75 58.20 4.50
N PRO A 503 -46.27 57.69 3.37
CA PRO A 503 -47.71 57.68 3.07
C PRO A 503 -48.54 56.66 3.89
N GLY A 504 -47.91 55.91 4.79
CA GLY A 504 -48.55 54.93 5.66
C GLY A 504 -47.55 54.17 6.51
N ASP A 505 -47.99 53.07 7.13
CA ASP A 505 -47.09 52.16 7.84
C ASP A 505 -46.03 51.60 6.89
N ALA A 506 -44.79 51.58 7.35
CA ALA A 506 -43.66 51.06 6.59
C ALA A 506 -43.12 49.78 7.18
N PHE A 507 -42.67 48.89 6.28
CA PHE A 507 -42.20 47.56 6.60
C PHE A 507 -40.90 47.28 5.86
N VAL A 508 -39.93 46.74 6.56
CA VAL A 508 -38.81 46.05 5.92
C VAL A 508 -39.17 44.59 5.74
N VAL A 509 -38.94 44.06 4.54
CA VAL A 509 -39.27 42.66 4.23
C VAL A 509 -37.98 41.88 4.10
N ILE A 510 -37.86 40.80 4.88
CA ILE A 510 -36.76 39.84 4.78
C ILE A 510 -37.21 38.60 4.03
N TRP A 511 -36.24 37.83 3.53
CA TRP A 511 -36.46 36.49 3.01
C TRP A 511 -35.60 35.46 3.75
N THR A 512 -36.16 34.30 4.09
CA THR A 512 -35.40 33.19 4.68
C THR A 512 -35.99 31.82 4.34
N THR A 513 -35.20 30.76 4.55
CA THR A 513 -35.63 29.35 4.46
C THR A 513 -35.76 28.67 5.82
N THR A 514 -35.50 29.41 6.90
CA THR A 514 -35.45 28.88 8.28
C THR A 514 -36.45 29.58 9.17
N ALA A 515 -37.74 29.24 9.03
CA ALA A 515 -38.82 29.82 9.85
C ALA A 515 -38.53 29.74 11.36
N TRP A 516 -37.93 28.63 11.79
CA TRP A 516 -37.53 28.41 13.19
C TRP A 516 -36.47 29.39 13.71
N THR A 517 -35.80 30.17 12.87
CA THR A 517 -34.86 31.20 13.36
C THR A 517 -35.53 32.55 13.63
N ILE A 518 -36.72 32.80 13.07
CA ILE A 518 -37.45 34.07 13.22
C ILE A 518 -37.72 34.41 14.69
N PRO A 519 -38.21 33.49 15.55
CA PRO A 519 -38.44 33.80 16.96
C PRO A 519 -37.19 34.24 17.73
N ALA A 520 -35.98 34.03 17.20
CA ALA A 520 -34.71 34.44 17.81
C ALA A 520 -34.05 35.62 17.09
N ASN A 521 -34.74 36.29 16.17
CA ASN A 521 -34.20 37.44 15.46
C ASN A 521 -33.85 38.60 16.43
N GLN A 522 -32.70 39.23 16.21
CA GLN A 522 -32.19 40.37 16.99
C GLN A 522 -31.73 41.55 16.13
N ALA A 523 -31.48 41.35 14.84
CA ALA A 523 -31.07 42.41 13.92
C ALA A 523 -31.52 42.12 12.48
N LEU A 524 -31.30 43.08 11.60
CA LEU A 524 -31.49 43.00 10.16
C LEU A 524 -30.17 43.41 9.50
N ASN A 525 -29.79 42.81 8.38
CA ASN A 525 -28.57 43.12 7.66
C ASN A 525 -28.89 43.66 6.26
N ALA A 526 -28.22 44.75 5.88
CA ALA A 526 -28.30 45.38 4.57
C ALA A 526 -26.88 45.67 4.03
N HIS A 527 -26.70 45.61 2.72
CA HIS A 527 -25.41 45.93 2.11
C HIS A 527 -25.25 47.46 1.99
N PRO A 528 -24.11 48.07 2.37
CA PRO A 528 -23.94 49.52 2.34
C PRO A 528 -24.13 50.13 0.94
N GLU A 529 -23.65 49.44 -0.10
CA GLU A 529 -23.63 49.97 -1.47
C GLU A 529 -24.86 49.63 -2.33
N ILE A 530 -25.73 48.69 -1.89
CA ILE A 530 -26.94 48.31 -2.65
C ILE A 530 -27.93 49.47 -2.59
N GLU A 531 -28.63 49.72 -3.69
CA GLU A 531 -29.75 50.67 -3.72
C GLU A 531 -31.04 49.98 -3.24
N TYR A 532 -31.70 50.60 -2.28
CA TYR A 532 -32.97 50.18 -1.71
C TYR A 532 -34.09 51.12 -2.14
N ALA A 533 -35.30 50.60 -2.22
CA ALA A 533 -36.49 51.31 -2.63
C ALA A 533 -37.57 51.22 -1.54
N LEU A 534 -38.25 52.36 -1.32
CA LEU A 534 -39.55 52.38 -0.65
C LEU A 534 -40.65 52.21 -1.71
N VAL A 535 -41.48 51.19 -1.55
CA VAL A 535 -42.52 50.80 -2.50
C VAL A 535 -43.89 50.95 -1.84
N GLN A 536 -44.70 51.89 -2.32
CA GLN A 536 -46.07 52.06 -1.83
C GLN A 536 -46.97 50.96 -2.41
N THR A 537 -47.64 50.22 -1.53
CA THR A 537 -48.60 49.15 -1.87
C THR A 537 -49.89 49.32 -1.06
N ASP A 538 -50.91 48.52 -1.35
CA ASP A 538 -52.13 48.40 -0.54
C ASP A 538 -51.87 47.86 0.88
N ARG A 539 -50.73 47.20 1.08
CA ARG A 539 -50.24 46.65 2.34
C ARG A 539 -49.34 47.58 3.15
N GLY A 540 -49.15 48.82 2.70
CA GLY A 540 -48.24 49.82 3.28
C GLY A 540 -46.99 50.02 2.43
N VAL A 541 -46.00 50.72 2.99
CA VAL A 541 -44.72 51.01 2.31
C VAL A 541 -43.74 49.89 2.57
N LEU A 542 -43.24 49.23 1.53
CA LEU A 542 -42.27 48.13 1.65
C LEU A 542 -40.85 48.64 1.35
N LEU A 543 -39.90 48.33 2.21
CA LEU A 543 -38.46 48.53 1.99
C LEU A 543 -37.87 47.24 1.42
N LEU A 544 -37.37 47.32 0.19
CA LEU A 544 -36.81 46.21 -0.60
C LEU A 544 -35.56 46.69 -1.34
N ALA A 545 -34.63 45.81 -1.74
CA ALA A 545 -33.62 46.19 -2.73
C ALA A 545 -34.28 46.59 -4.05
N ALA A 546 -33.84 47.69 -4.65
CA ALA A 546 -34.47 48.30 -5.82
C ALA A 546 -34.55 47.32 -7.02
N SER A 547 -33.49 46.53 -7.22
CA SER A 547 -33.37 45.49 -8.24
C SER A 547 -34.32 44.29 -8.04
N LEU A 548 -34.86 44.10 -6.83
CA LEU A 548 -35.72 42.96 -6.48
C LEU A 548 -37.21 43.32 -6.37
N VAL A 549 -37.58 44.60 -6.54
CA VAL A 549 -38.96 45.09 -6.35
C VAL A 549 -39.97 44.33 -7.21
N GLU A 550 -39.73 44.21 -8.52
CA GLU A 550 -40.67 43.54 -9.45
C GLU A 550 -40.90 42.07 -9.05
N LYS A 551 -39.82 41.32 -8.84
CA LYS A 551 -39.88 39.91 -8.41
C LYS A 551 -40.60 39.75 -7.07
N CYS A 552 -40.36 40.67 -6.12
CA CYS A 552 -41.01 40.63 -4.81
C CYS A 552 -42.52 40.87 -4.94
N LEU A 553 -42.94 41.92 -5.68
CA LEU A 553 -44.35 42.23 -5.88
C LEU A 553 -45.10 41.12 -6.60
N GLU A 554 -44.49 40.51 -7.64
CA GLU A 554 -45.04 39.34 -8.33
C GLU A 554 -45.24 38.18 -7.35
N ARG A 555 -44.21 37.85 -6.56
CA ARG A 555 -44.26 36.78 -5.55
C ARG A 555 -45.32 37.03 -4.47
N TYR A 556 -45.56 38.29 -4.10
CA TYR A 556 -46.56 38.67 -3.10
C TYR A 556 -47.96 38.80 -3.68
N GLY A 557 -48.10 38.81 -5.02
CA GLY A 557 -49.36 39.07 -5.71
C GLY A 557 -49.87 40.50 -5.49
N LEU A 558 -48.96 41.47 -5.31
CA LEU A 558 -49.28 42.87 -5.04
C LEU A 558 -48.89 43.77 -6.21
N GLN A 559 -49.54 44.92 -6.30
CA GLN A 559 -49.10 46.04 -7.14
C GLN A 559 -48.48 47.12 -6.27
N GLY A 560 -47.49 47.84 -6.80
CA GLY A 560 -46.83 48.90 -6.06
C GLY A 560 -46.06 49.86 -6.94
N SER A 561 -45.70 51.01 -6.37
CA SER A 561 -44.89 52.03 -7.05
C SER A 561 -43.74 52.46 -6.14
N VAL A 562 -42.55 52.60 -6.72
CA VAL A 562 -41.37 53.13 -6.01
C VAL A 562 -41.59 54.61 -5.75
N ILE A 563 -41.55 55.02 -4.47
CA ILE A 563 -41.76 56.41 -4.05
C ILE A 563 -40.45 57.13 -3.70
N ALA A 564 -39.39 56.39 -3.38
CA ALA A 564 -38.04 56.91 -3.16
C ALA A 564 -37.02 55.77 -3.19
N THR A 565 -35.75 56.10 -3.46
CA THR A 565 -34.60 55.19 -3.33
C THR A 565 -33.49 55.80 -2.48
N ALA A 566 -32.70 54.95 -1.83
CA ALA A 566 -31.53 55.34 -1.04
C ALA A 566 -30.50 54.21 -1.03
N ARG A 567 -29.23 54.54 -0.80
CA ARG A 567 -28.18 53.53 -0.57
C ARG A 567 -28.35 52.88 0.80
N GLY A 568 -27.96 51.62 0.92
CA GLY A 568 -28.05 50.86 2.16
C GLY A 568 -27.35 51.51 3.35
N GLU A 569 -26.27 52.25 3.10
CA GLU A 569 -25.59 53.07 4.12
C GLU A 569 -26.55 54.01 4.87
N ALA A 570 -27.54 54.59 4.19
CA ALA A 570 -28.53 55.48 4.79
C ALA A 570 -29.51 54.75 5.74
N LEU A 571 -29.55 53.42 5.69
CA LEU A 571 -30.43 52.59 6.52
C LEU A 571 -29.80 52.21 7.86
N ALA A 572 -28.50 52.44 8.02
CA ALA A 572 -27.73 52.00 9.18
C ALA A 572 -28.36 52.47 10.50
N GLY A 573 -28.60 51.54 11.41
CA GLY A 573 -29.11 51.80 12.75
C GLY A 573 -30.63 51.96 12.85
N LEU A 574 -31.38 52.06 11.73
CA LEU A 574 -32.84 52.17 11.76
C LEU A 574 -33.47 50.93 12.43
N SER A 575 -34.44 51.18 13.30
CA SER A 575 -35.07 50.15 14.13
C SER A 575 -36.43 49.71 13.60
N PHE A 576 -36.67 48.41 13.63
CA PHE A 576 -37.93 47.78 13.24
C PHE A 576 -38.45 46.86 14.35
N GLU A 577 -39.76 46.83 14.55
CA GLU A 577 -40.42 45.91 15.48
C GLU A 577 -40.24 44.46 15.00
N HIS A 578 -39.93 43.56 15.92
CA HIS A 578 -40.00 42.12 15.65
C HIS A 578 -41.39 41.76 15.08
N PRO A 579 -41.53 40.82 14.12
CA PRO A 579 -42.82 40.54 13.49
C PRO A 579 -43.90 40.10 14.48
N LEU A 580 -43.49 39.52 15.62
CA LEU A 580 -44.38 39.10 16.70
C LEU A 580 -44.50 40.11 17.86
N TYR A 581 -44.02 41.35 17.69
CA TYR A 581 -43.96 42.37 18.75
C TYR A 581 -45.32 42.60 19.44
N ALA A 582 -46.40 42.64 18.68
CA ALA A 582 -47.76 42.84 19.19
C ALA A 582 -48.48 41.54 19.60
N VAL A 583 -47.83 40.37 19.46
CA VAL A 583 -48.47 39.06 19.67
C VAL A 583 -48.24 38.54 21.09
N ASP A 584 -47.00 38.65 21.60
CA ASP A 584 -46.64 38.19 22.95
C ASP A 584 -45.55 39.11 23.55
N PRO A 585 -45.61 39.45 24.84
CA PRO A 585 -44.62 40.30 25.50
C PRO A 585 -43.16 39.83 25.32
N GLY A 586 -42.92 38.52 25.19
CA GLY A 586 -41.58 37.97 24.97
C GLY A 586 -40.95 38.33 23.62
N PHE A 587 -41.71 38.90 22.69
CA PHE A 587 -41.23 39.39 21.40
C PHE A 587 -41.24 40.93 21.29
N GLN A 588 -41.52 41.67 22.37
CA GLN A 588 -41.49 43.14 22.39
C GLN A 588 -40.06 43.70 22.35
N ARG A 589 -39.36 43.48 21.23
CA ARG A 589 -38.01 43.94 20.96
C ARG A 589 -37.88 44.48 19.54
N HIS A 590 -36.90 45.36 19.35
CA HIS A 590 -36.59 45.92 18.03
C HIS A 590 -35.38 45.22 17.41
N ALA A 591 -35.37 45.13 16.08
CA ALA A 591 -34.26 44.69 15.25
C ALA A 591 -33.71 45.90 14.49
N LYS A 592 -32.44 46.22 14.70
CA LYS A 592 -31.75 47.32 13.99
C LYS A 592 -31.18 46.82 12.66
N ILE A 593 -31.12 47.69 11.67
CA ILE A 593 -30.35 47.44 10.44
C ILE A 593 -28.86 47.64 10.71
N LEU A 594 -28.08 46.59 10.50
CA LEU A 594 -26.62 46.57 10.52
C LEU A 594 -26.10 46.46 9.09
N LEU A 595 -24.94 47.08 8.81
CA LEU A 595 -24.35 47.02 7.48
C LEU A 595 -23.50 45.77 7.35
N ALA A 596 -23.69 44.99 6.30
CA ALA A 596 -22.96 43.75 6.08
C ALA A 596 -22.73 43.45 4.60
N ASP A 597 -21.46 43.23 4.24
CA ASP A 597 -21.04 43.05 2.85
C ASP A 597 -21.45 41.68 2.25
N TYR A 598 -21.87 40.73 3.09
CA TYR A 598 -22.32 39.41 2.61
C TYR A 598 -23.75 39.43 2.03
N VAL A 599 -24.49 40.53 2.23
CA VAL A 599 -25.86 40.68 1.73
C VAL A 599 -25.82 40.95 0.22
N GLY A 600 -26.53 40.13 -0.56
CA GLY A 600 -26.63 40.28 -2.02
C GLY A 600 -28.02 40.67 -2.51
N GLU A 601 -28.12 41.03 -3.79
CA GLU A 601 -29.36 41.37 -4.50
C GLU A 601 -29.77 40.36 -5.59
N GLY A 602 -29.16 39.16 -5.60
CA GLY A 602 -29.47 38.13 -6.59
C GLY A 602 -30.82 37.45 -6.40
N ASP A 603 -31.19 37.17 -5.14
CA ASP A 603 -32.41 36.48 -4.71
C ASP A 603 -32.90 37.03 -3.35
N GLY A 604 -34.13 36.70 -2.95
CA GLY A 604 -34.72 37.14 -1.68
C GLY A 604 -35.32 38.54 -1.78
N THR A 605 -34.95 39.44 -0.85
CA THR A 605 -35.44 40.84 -0.79
C THR A 605 -34.31 41.88 -0.71
N GLY A 606 -33.06 41.43 -0.63
CA GLY A 606 -31.89 42.28 -0.37
C GLY A 606 -31.72 42.71 1.09
N ILE A 607 -32.55 42.19 2.00
CA ILE A 607 -32.39 42.36 3.46
C ILE A 607 -32.48 41.00 4.14
N VAL A 608 -31.49 40.72 4.99
CA VAL A 608 -31.33 39.44 5.67
C VAL A 608 -31.69 39.60 7.14
N HIS A 609 -32.58 38.75 7.66
CA HIS A 609 -32.84 38.71 9.10
C HIS A 609 -31.63 38.09 9.81
N SER A 610 -31.25 38.61 10.99
CA SER A 610 -30.10 38.13 11.75
C SER A 610 -30.52 37.50 13.07
N ALA A 611 -30.23 36.20 13.21
CA ALA A 611 -30.38 35.45 14.45
C ALA A 611 -28.99 34.92 14.86
N PRO A 612 -28.19 35.68 15.62
CA PRO A 612 -26.75 35.45 15.77
C PRO A 612 -26.37 34.11 16.42
N ALA A 613 -27.29 33.45 17.12
CA ALA A 613 -27.04 32.09 17.60
C ALA A 613 -27.07 31.02 16.50
N TYR A 614 -27.60 31.30 15.31
CA TYR A 614 -27.98 30.30 14.31
C TYR A 614 -27.42 30.58 12.90
N GLY A 615 -26.53 31.55 12.77
CA GLY A 615 -25.80 31.86 11.54
C GLY A 615 -24.42 32.43 11.86
N LEU A 616 -23.38 32.01 11.14
CA LEU A 616 -22.01 32.48 11.38
C LEU A 616 -21.85 33.94 10.94
N ASP A 617 -22.37 34.31 9.78
CA ASP A 617 -22.33 35.69 9.29
C ASP A 617 -23.20 36.62 10.14
N ASP A 618 -24.38 36.14 10.57
CA ASP A 618 -25.25 36.82 11.53
C ASP A 618 -24.51 37.13 12.85
N PHE A 619 -23.80 36.13 13.38
CA PHE A 619 -22.98 36.28 14.59
C PHE A 619 -21.88 37.33 14.40
N ASN A 620 -21.11 37.22 13.32
CA ASN A 620 -20.00 38.14 13.03
C ASN A 620 -20.49 39.57 12.82
N SER A 621 -21.60 39.75 12.09
CA SER A 621 -22.22 41.06 11.86
C SER A 621 -22.67 41.67 13.19
N CYS A 622 -23.45 40.94 13.99
CA CYS A 622 -23.95 41.44 15.27
C CYS A 622 -22.83 41.77 16.26
N VAL A 623 -21.81 40.91 16.37
CA VAL A 623 -20.69 41.10 17.31
C VAL A 623 -19.80 42.26 16.88
N SER A 624 -19.50 42.40 15.58
CA SER A 624 -18.72 43.55 15.07
C SER A 624 -19.45 44.89 15.28
N HIS A 625 -20.78 44.86 15.37
CA HIS A 625 -21.62 46.02 15.69
C HIS A 625 -21.96 46.15 17.20
N GLY A 626 -21.23 45.43 18.06
CA GLY A 626 -21.26 45.64 19.51
C GLY A 626 -22.26 44.80 20.30
N LEU A 627 -22.90 43.78 19.69
CA LEU A 627 -23.73 42.84 20.44
C LEU A 627 -22.85 41.94 21.33
N ALA A 628 -23.04 42.03 22.65
CA ALA A 628 -22.28 41.21 23.59
C ALA A 628 -22.75 39.75 23.57
N TYR A 629 -21.83 38.81 23.83
CA TYR A 629 -22.14 37.38 23.76
C TYR A 629 -23.24 36.92 24.72
N HIS A 630 -23.38 37.57 25.88
CA HIS A 630 -24.43 37.23 26.85
C HIS A 630 -25.82 37.74 26.43
N ASP A 631 -25.88 38.70 25.50
CA ASP A 631 -27.13 39.23 24.95
C ASP A 631 -27.63 38.42 23.75
N ILE A 632 -26.86 37.45 23.26
CA ILE A 632 -27.24 36.59 22.12
C ILE A 632 -28.33 35.61 22.56
N LEU A 633 -29.51 35.71 21.94
CA LEU A 633 -30.63 34.81 22.18
C LEU A 633 -30.33 33.43 21.62
N ASN A 634 -30.20 32.44 22.51
CA ASN A 634 -29.98 31.04 22.15
C ASN A 634 -31.04 30.10 22.75
N PRO A 635 -32.32 30.23 22.35
CA PRO A 635 -33.42 29.46 22.95
C PRO A 635 -33.43 27.96 22.59
N VAL A 636 -32.76 27.54 21.52
CA VAL A 636 -32.72 26.13 21.07
C VAL A 636 -31.71 25.32 21.89
N GLN A 637 -32.19 24.27 22.54
CA GLN A 637 -31.42 23.33 23.35
C GLN A 637 -30.70 22.28 22.48
N GLY A 638 -29.74 21.55 23.05
CA GLY A 638 -28.89 20.60 22.31
C GLY A 638 -29.65 19.46 21.60
N GLN A 639 -30.84 19.12 22.08
CA GLN A 639 -31.75 18.14 21.49
C GLN A 639 -32.64 18.69 20.35
N GLY A 640 -32.46 19.96 19.98
CA GLY A 640 -33.21 20.58 18.87
C GLY A 640 -34.61 21.09 19.26
N ALA A 641 -34.89 21.26 20.54
CA ALA A 641 -36.14 21.86 21.04
C ALA A 641 -35.90 23.24 21.64
N TYR A 642 -36.88 24.14 21.55
CA TYR A 642 -36.83 25.41 22.29
C TYR A 642 -36.88 25.16 23.80
N ALA A 643 -36.27 26.04 24.58
CA ALA A 643 -36.34 26.05 26.04
C ALA A 643 -37.81 26.00 26.49
N PRO A 644 -38.17 25.23 27.54
CA PRO A 644 -39.57 25.05 27.94
C PRO A 644 -40.33 26.35 28.24
N ASP A 645 -39.62 27.36 28.73
CA ASP A 645 -40.10 28.70 29.06
C ASP A 645 -40.07 29.69 27.88
N PHE A 646 -39.63 29.25 26.70
CA PHE A 646 -39.57 30.12 25.53
C PHE A 646 -40.98 30.51 25.02
N PRO A 647 -41.27 31.80 24.78
CA PRO A 647 -42.61 32.27 24.40
C PRO A 647 -43.17 31.57 23.16
N LEU A 648 -44.47 31.22 23.21
CA LEU A 648 -45.30 30.56 22.18
C LEU A 648 -44.85 29.16 21.71
N PHE A 649 -43.56 28.90 21.60
CA PHE A 649 -42.99 27.69 20.97
C PHE A 649 -42.18 26.80 21.93
N GLY A 650 -42.16 27.14 23.23
CA GLY A 650 -41.40 26.44 24.26
C GLY A 650 -41.64 24.93 24.28
N GLY A 651 -40.55 24.16 24.43
CA GLY A 651 -40.57 22.69 24.45
C GLY A 651 -40.78 22.02 23.09
N GLN A 652 -41.12 22.74 22.03
CA GLN A 652 -41.31 22.16 20.70
C GLN A 652 -39.97 21.95 19.99
N HIS A 653 -39.83 20.81 19.31
CA HIS A 653 -38.71 20.58 18.38
C HIS A 653 -38.79 21.59 17.22
N ILE A 654 -37.67 22.20 16.81
CA ILE A 654 -37.65 23.30 15.84
C ILE A 654 -38.40 22.99 14.54
N TRP A 655 -38.23 21.78 13.98
CA TRP A 655 -38.93 21.34 12.77
C TRP A 655 -40.45 21.23 12.95
N LYS A 656 -40.92 20.87 14.16
CA LYS A 656 -42.36 20.79 14.48
C LYS A 656 -42.95 22.17 14.78
N ALA A 657 -42.13 23.13 15.19
CA ALA A 657 -42.55 24.50 15.44
C ALA A 657 -42.77 25.31 14.15
N VAL A 658 -42.17 24.90 13.02
CA VAL A 658 -42.26 25.65 11.74
C VAL A 658 -43.70 25.97 11.32
N PRO A 659 -44.65 25.01 11.26
CA PRO A 659 -46.04 25.32 10.91
C PRO A 659 -46.68 26.34 11.87
N GLY A 660 -46.47 26.19 13.18
CA GLY A 660 -46.98 27.11 14.19
C GLY A 660 -46.41 28.52 14.05
N ILE A 661 -45.13 28.65 13.69
CA ILE A 661 -44.48 29.94 13.42
C ILE A 661 -45.13 30.60 12.20
N LEU A 662 -45.33 29.87 11.10
CA LEU A 662 -45.96 30.38 9.88
C LEU A 662 -47.40 30.84 10.14
N ASP A 663 -48.18 30.04 10.86
CA ASP A 663 -49.56 30.37 11.23
C ASP A 663 -49.62 31.63 12.12
N THR A 664 -48.68 31.76 13.07
CA THR A 664 -48.59 32.94 13.94
C THR A 664 -48.22 34.19 13.15
N LEU A 665 -47.24 34.10 12.24
CA LEU A 665 -46.85 35.22 11.36
C LEU A 665 -47.99 35.62 10.42
N LYS A 666 -48.77 34.65 9.92
CA LYS A 666 -49.93 34.90 9.08
C LYS A 666 -51.05 35.59 9.87
N ALA A 667 -51.36 35.11 11.08
CA ALA A 667 -52.35 35.72 11.96
C ALA A 667 -51.98 37.14 12.39
N ALA A 668 -50.69 37.42 12.57
CA ALA A 668 -50.14 38.75 12.85
C ALA A 668 -50.07 39.66 11.60
N GLY A 669 -50.47 39.16 10.42
CA GLY A 669 -50.38 39.90 9.16
C GLY A 669 -48.95 40.22 8.73
N ARG A 670 -47.95 39.46 9.20
CA ARG A 670 -46.52 39.71 8.90
C ARG A 670 -45.94 38.80 7.82
N LEU A 671 -46.60 37.68 7.49
CA LEU A 671 -46.17 36.82 6.39
C LEU A 671 -46.64 37.43 5.04
N MET A 672 -45.70 37.71 4.13
CA MET A 672 -45.97 38.25 2.79
C MET A 672 -46.19 37.12 1.78
N ALA A 673 -45.28 36.14 1.76
CA ALA A 673 -45.37 34.95 0.93
C ALA A 673 -44.63 33.77 1.58
N THR A 674 -45.00 32.56 1.17
CA THR A 674 -44.30 31.32 1.52
C THR A 674 -44.41 30.33 0.38
N GLN A 675 -43.30 29.70 -0.02
CA GLN A 675 -43.27 28.70 -1.10
C GLN A 675 -42.27 27.58 -0.78
N PRO A 676 -42.54 26.32 -1.13
CA PRO A 676 -41.58 25.24 -0.95
C PRO A 676 -40.41 25.37 -1.94
N ILE A 677 -39.19 25.10 -1.46
CA ILE A 677 -37.97 25.05 -2.26
C ILE A 677 -37.21 23.75 -1.98
N THR A 678 -36.53 23.23 -3.00
CA THR A 678 -35.51 22.19 -2.82
C THR A 678 -34.16 22.82 -3.04
N HIS A 679 -33.26 22.69 -2.06
CA HIS A 679 -31.91 23.24 -2.14
C HIS A 679 -30.90 22.32 -1.46
N SER A 680 -29.62 22.50 -1.81
CA SER A 680 -28.52 21.83 -1.13
C SER A 680 -28.42 22.33 0.32
N TYR A 681 -28.43 21.41 1.28
CA TYR A 681 -28.44 21.74 2.71
C TYR A 681 -27.44 20.85 3.48
N PRO A 682 -26.76 21.37 4.52
CA PRO A 682 -25.79 20.59 5.28
C PRO A 682 -26.47 19.49 6.12
N HIS A 683 -25.91 18.28 6.02
CA HIS A 683 -26.32 17.10 6.75
C HIS A 683 -25.13 16.51 7.51
N CYS A 684 -25.43 15.86 8.63
CA CYS A 684 -24.46 15.10 9.38
C CYS A 684 -23.98 13.93 8.52
N TRP A 685 -22.67 13.84 8.25
CA TRP A 685 -22.11 12.73 7.45
C TRP A 685 -22.41 11.34 8.05
N ARG A 686 -22.57 11.26 9.37
CA ARG A 686 -22.87 10.02 10.13
C ARG A 686 -24.34 9.63 10.04
N HIS A 687 -25.23 10.56 10.34
CA HIS A 687 -26.67 10.28 10.47
C HIS A 687 -27.46 10.55 9.19
N LYS A 688 -26.87 11.25 8.24
CA LYS A 688 -27.53 11.76 7.02
C LYS A 688 -28.77 12.59 7.34
N THR A 689 -28.78 13.25 8.50
CA THR A 689 -29.86 14.13 8.97
C THR A 689 -29.44 15.60 8.87
N PRO A 690 -30.37 16.54 8.61
CA PRO A 690 -30.07 17.95 8.52
C PRO A 690 -29.42 18.48 9.81
N VAL A 691 -28.39 19.31 9.67
CA VAL A 691 -27.78 20.01 10.81
C VAL A 691 -28.21 21.48 10.87
N ILE A 692 -27.97 22.13 12.00
CA ILE A 692 -28.13 23.59 12.11
C ILE A 692 -26.80 24.21 12.54
N TYR A 693 -26.63 25.51 12.30
CA TYR A 693 -25.72 26.28 13.15
C TYR A 693 -26.40 26.51 14.50
N ARG A 694 -25.62 26.36 15.57
CA ARG A 694 -26.05 26.69 16.93
C ARG A 694 -24.87 27.24 17.71
N ALA A 695 -25.05 28.38 18.36
CA ALA A 695 -24.09 28.94 19.27
C ALA A 695 -23.92 27.99 20.46
N ALA A 696 -22.71 27.50 20.67
CA ALA A 696 -22.37 26.67 21.81
C ALA A 696 -21.12 27.23 22.48
N ALA A 697 -21.10 27.24 23.81
CA ALA A 697 -19.90 27.55 24.56
C ALA A 697 -18.91 26.41 24.34
N GLN A 698 -17.76 26.71 23.73
CA GLN A 698 -16.72 25.73 23.41
C GLN A 698 -15.36 26.29 23.86
N TRP A 699 -14.37 25.40 23.93
CA TRP A 699 -12.98 25.72 24.20
C TRP A 699 -12.23 25.87 22.90
N PHE A 700 -11.42 26.91 22.82
CA PHE A 700 -10.68 27.26 21.61
C PHE A 700 -9.20 27.49 21.91
N VAL A 701 -8.35 27.15 20.96
CA VAL A 701 -6.99 27.68 20.83
C VAL A 701 -7.06 28.87 19.88
N ARG A 702 -6.72 30.06 20.41
CA ARG A 702 -6.79 31.33 19.70
C ARG A 702 -5.66 31.46 18.67
N MET A 703 -6.00 31.96 17.49
CA MET A 703 -5.05 32.23 16.41
C MET A 703 -4.46 33.65 16.48
N ASP A 704 -5.27 34.63 16.87
CA ASP A 704 -4.94 36.07 16.89
C ASP A 704 -4.81 36.64 18.30
N GLU A 705 -4.71 37.97 18.43
CA GLU A 705 -4.55 38.64 19.73
C GLU A 705 -5.71 38.36 20.69
N GLY A 706 -5.38 38.23 21.97
CA GLY A 706 -6.36 38.06 23.04
C GLY A 706 -5.75 37.63 24.36
N GLU A 707 -6.62 37.41 25.34
CA GLU A 707 -6.28 36.87 26.66
C GLU A 707 -6.76 35.42 26.76
N GLY A 708 -5.87 34.55 27.25
CA GLY A 708 -6.18 33.16 27.55
C GLY A 708 -6.41 32.95 29.04
N VAL A 709 -7.14 31.90 29.39
CA VAL A 709 -7.36 31.52 30.79
C VAL A 709 -6.06 31.03 31.42
N PHE A 710 -5.81 31.38 32.68
CA PHE A 710 -4.63 30.95 33.45
C PHE A 710 -3.27 31.18 32.76
N THR A 711 -3.16 32.27 31.98
CA THR A 711 -1.91 32.66 31.32
C THR A 711 -0.80 32.93 32.35
N LYS A 712 0.37 32.34 32.16
CA LYS A 712 1.57 32.59 32.99
C LYS A 712 2.69 33.26 32.18
N ASP A 713 2.96 32.74 31.00
CA ASP A 713 4.03 33.21 30.11
C ASP A 713 3.50 33.32 28.69
N LYS A 714 2.73 34.39 28.47
CA LYS A 714 2.09 34.70 27.18
C LYS A 714 3.12 34.67 26.05
N ALA A 715 2.79 33.99 24.96
CA ALA A 715 3.61 33.98 23.76
C ALA A 715 3.86 35.41 23.22
N PRO A 716 5.05 35.71 22.67
CA PRO A 716 5.41 37.06 22.23
C PRO A 716 4.71 37.49 20.93
N GLN A 717 4.16 36.55 20.17
CA GLN A 717 3.44 36.78 18.92
C GLN A 717 2.16 35.94 18.91
N THR A 718 1.21 36.30 18.05
CA THR A 718 0.01 35.49 17.88
C THR A 718 0.36 34.12 17.30
N LEU A 719 -0.48 33.12 17.56
CA LEU A 719 -0.23 31.77 17.04
C LEU A 719 -0.18 31.75 15.52
N ARG A 720 -0.97 32.60 14.85
CA ARG A 720 -0.93 32.77 13.39
C ARG A 720 0.43 33.26 12.91
N GLN A 721 0.99 34.29 13.56
CA GLN A 721 2.31 34.83 13.20
C GLN A 721 3.41 33.78 13.41
N LEU A 722 3.40 33.10 14.55
CA LEU A 722 4.35 32.02 14.85
C LEU A 722 4.27 30.92 13.79
N ALA A 723 3.06 30.47 13.44
CA ALA A 723 2.86 29.43 12.44
C ALA A 723 3.31 29.85 11.03
N LEU A 724 3.02 31.09 10.60
CA LEU A 724 3.49 31.62 9.32
C LEU A 724 5.02 31.70 9.27
N ASN A 725 5.65 32.18 10.34
CA ASN A 725 7.12 32.22 10.45
C ASN A 725 7.73 30.81 10.44
N ALA A 726 7.10 29.86 11.13
CA ALA A 726 7.55 28.47 11.15
C ALA A 726 7.43 27.80 9.77
N ILE A 727 6.37 28.07 9.02
CA ILE A 727 6.22 27.62 7.62
C ILE A 727 7.36 28.18 6.76
N ASP A 728 7.74 29.44 6.94
CA ASP A 728 8.82 30.06 6.17
C ASP A 728 10.21 29.44 6.45
N ASN A 729 10.36 28.77 7.59
CA ASN A 729 11.57 28.03 7.98
C ASN A 729 11.48 26.51 7.74
N THR A 730 10.38 26.01 7.14
CA THR A 730 10.17 24.58 6.85
C THR A 730 10.45 24.30 5.38
N GLN A 731 11.12 23.18 5.08
CA GLN A 731 11.31 22.70 3.70
C GLN A 731 10.09 21.92 3.21
N PHE A 732 9.69 22.09 1.95
CA PHE A 732 8.51 21.41 1.39
C PHE A 732 8.87 20.56 0.16
N TYR A 733 8.34 19.34 0.11
CA TYR A 733 8.52 18.39 -0.97
C TYR A 733 7.14 17.90 -1.42
N PRO A 734 6.57 18.40 -2.53
CA PRO A 734 7.02 19.50 -3.38
C PRO A 734 6.87 20.91 -2.78
N GLU A 735 7.61 21.89 -3.30
CA GLU A 735 7.68 23.28 -2.78
C GLU A 735 6.32 24.01 -2.79
N ASN A 736 5.42 23.69 -3.73
CA ASN A 736 4.08 24.29 -3.80
C ASN A 736 3.21 23.97 -2.56
N GLY A 737 3.55 22.93 -1.78
CA GLY A 737 2.92 22.63 -0.50
C GLY A 737 3.03 23.78 0.51
N ARG A 738 4.08 24.61 0.41
CA ARG A 738 4.29 25.79 1.27
C ARG A 738 3.18 26.82 1.11
N ALA A 739 2.89 27.21 -0.13
CA ALA A 739 1.85 28.19 -0.42
C ALA A 739 0.48 27.72 0.07
N ARG A 740 0.18 26.42 -0.12
CA ARG A 740 -1.07 25.79 0.33
C ARG A 740 -1.23 25.86 1.85
N LEU A 741 -0.21 25.47 2.62
CA LEU A 741 -0.30 25.49 4.09
C LEU A 741 -0.34 26.94 4.61
N ARG A 742 0.42 27.85 3.99
CA ARG A 742 0.46 29.27 4.35
C ARG A 742 -0.90 29.93 4.18
N ASP A 743 -1.56 29.75 3.04
CA ASP A 743 -2.89 30.32 2.76
C ASP A 743 -3.95 29.82 3.76
N MET A 744 -3.91 28.52 4.08
CA MET A 744 -4.79 27.93 5.09
C MET A 744 -4.57 28.54 6.47
N ILE A 745 -3.31 28.80 6.86
CA ILE A 745 -2.99 29.43 8.15
C ILE A 745 -3.33 30.92 8.14
N ALA A 746 -3.18 31.64 7.03
CA ALA A 746 -3.45 33.07 6.97
C ALA A 746 -4.92 33.40 7.29
N HIS A 747 -5.87 32.58 6.85
CA HIS A 747 -7.31 32.81 7.01
C HIS A 747 -8.00 31.91 8.04
N ARG A 748 -7.22 31.10 8.78
CA ARG A 748 -7.76 30.13 9.74
C ARG A 748 -8.51 30.81 10.89
N PRO A 749 -9.75 30.41 11.26
CA PRO A 749 -10.39 30.85 12.50
C PRO A 749 -9.79 30.16 13.74
N ASP A 750 -10.12 30.67 14.93
CA ASP A 750 -9.76 30.02 16.20
C ASP A 750 -10.15 28.54 16.23
N TRP A 751 -9.23 27.71 16.72
CA TRP A 751 -9.34 26.26 16.65
C TRP A 751 -10.19 25.73 17.81
N CYS A 752 -11.42 25.28 17.52
CA CYS A 752 -12.32 24.65 18.49
C CYS A 752 -11.77 23.28 18.92
N ILE A 753 -11.31 23.16 20.16
CA ILE A 753 -10.64 21.96 20.70
C ILE A 753 -11.52 21.09 21.59
N SER A 754 -12.74 21.51 21.95
CA SER A 754 -13.67 20.69 22.76
C SER A 754 -14.66 19.92 21.89
N ARG A 755 -14.98 18.68 22.28
CA ARG A 755 -16.01 17.83 21.65
C ARG A 755 -16.88 17.16 22.71
N GLN A 756 -18.20 17.15 22.48
CA GLN A 756 -19.17 16.48 23.36
C GLN A 756 -19.28 15.00 22.95
N ARG A 757 -18.28 14.19 23.31
CA ARG A 757 -18.13 12.78 22.91
C ARG A 757 -17.63 11.93 24.09
N SER A 758 -17.56 10.61 23.92
CA SER A 758 -17.19 9.69 25.00
C SER A 758 -15.78 9.13 24.85
N TRP A 759 -15.25 9.01 23.64
CA TRP A 759 -13.98 8.35 23.34
C TRP A 759 -12.89 9.33 22.88
N GLY A 760 -12.09 9.79 23.84
CA GLY A 760 -10.88 10.61 23.64
C GLY A 760 -10.42 11.27 24.95
N VAL A 761 -9.31 12.00 24.90
CA VAL A 761 -8.70 12.61 26.10
C VAL A 761 -9.63 13.68 26.71
N PRO A 762 -9.99 13.60 28.00
CA PRO A 762 -10.98 14.50 28.59
C PRO A 762 -10.46 15.94 28.74
N LEU A 763 -11.37 16.91 28.82
CA LEU A 763 -11.09 18.25 29.34
C LEU A 763 -11.41 18.26 30.83
N PRO A 764 -10.42 18.16 31.74
CA PRO A 764 -10.64 18.03 33.19
C PRO A 764 -10.99 19.36 33.85
N PHE A 765 -12.06 19.99 33.36
CA PHE A 765 -12.55 21.28 33.82
C PHE A 765 -13.75 21.12 34.73
N PHE A 766 -13.82 21.99 35.73
CA PHE A 766 -14.99 22.19 36.58
C PHE A 766 -15.50 23.60 36.36
N LEU A 767 -16.79 23.72 36.00
CA LEU A 767 -17.43 24.98 35.69
C LEU A 767 -18.41 25.33 36.79
N HIS A 768 -18.33 26.56 37.31
CA HIS A 768 -19.29 27.04 38.30
C HIS A 768 -20.70 27.03 37.69
N ARG A 769 -21.70 26.55 38.43
CA ARG A 769 -23.06 26.34 37.92
C ARG A 769 -23.74 27.64 37.49
N ASP A 770 -23.50 28.72 38.23
CA ASP A 770 -24.12 30.03 37.95
C ASP A 770 -23.31 30.87 36.95
N SER A 771 -22.02 31.13 37.21
CA SER A 771 -21.19 31.99 36.34
C SER A 771 -20.63 31.29 35.11
N GLY A 772 -20.51 29.96 35.12
CA GLY A 772 -19.82 29.20 34.07
C GLY A 772 -18.30 29.39 34.07
N GLU A 773 -17.72 30.08 35.04
CA GLU A 773 -16.27 30.26 35.14
C GLU A 773 -15.54 28.97 35.50
N LEU A 774 -14.28 28.87 35.09
CA LEU A 774 -13.42 27.75 35.49
C LEU A 774 -13.11 27.83 36.99
N HIS A 775 -13.04 26.66 37.61
CA HIS A 775 -12.60 26.54 38.99
C HIS A 775 -11.19 27.17 39.18
N PRO A 776 -10.93 27.98 40.22
CA PRO A 776 -9.63 28.65 40.41
C PRO A 776 -8.42 27.70 40.46
N ARG A 777 -8.62 26.49 40.99
CA ARG A 777 -7.63 25.39 41.03
C ARG A 777 -7.49 24.59 39.70
N THR A 778 -8.01 25.07 38.58
CA THR A 778 -8.01 24.31 37.30
C THR A 778 -6.63 23.77 36.91
N MET A 779 -5.56 24.54 37.14
CA MET A 779 -4.20 24.12 36.78
C MET A 779 -3.67 22.97 37.64
N GLU A 780 -4.04 22.90 38.93
CA GLU A 780 -3.75 21.75 39.80
C GLU A 780 -4.63 20.55 39.43
N ILE A 781 -5.90 20.78 39.09
CA ILE A 781 -6.82 19.72 38.68
C ILE A 781 -6.33 19.05 37.39
N LEU A 782 -5.75 19.81 36.45
CA LEU A 782 -5.11 19.26 35.25
C LEU A 782 -3.95 18.31 35.60
N ASP A 783 -3.13 18.64 36.60
CA ASP A 783 -2.06 17.75 37.06
C ASP A 783 -2.63 16.47 37.69
N GLN A 784 -3.61 16.62 38.59
CA GLN A 784 -4.29 15.47 39.22
C GLN A 784 -4.95 14.57 38.17
N ALA A 785 -5.63 15.16 37.18
CA ALA A 785 -6.25 14.42 36.09
C ALA A 785 -5.21 13.67 35.24
N ALA A 786 -4.09 14.31 34.91
CA ALA A 786 -2.99 13.66 34.19
C ALA A 786 -2.44 12.46 34.99
N ASP A 787 -2.25 12.60 36.30
CA ASP A 787 -1.75 11.52 37.16
C ASP A 787 -2.74 10.36 37.32
N ILE A 788 -4.05 10.65 37.34
CA ILE A 788 -5.12 9.63 37.34
C ILE A 788 -5.16 8.90 36.00
N VAL A 789 -5.11 9.64 34.89
CA VAL A 789 -5.12 9.10 33.53
C VAL A 789 -3.88 8.23 33.29
N GLU A 790 -2.70 8.65 33.74
CA GLU A 790 -1.47 7.86 33.57
C GLU A 790 -1.56 6.48 34.24
N LYS A 791 -2.29 6.37 35.35
CA LYS A 791 -2.46 5.13 36.12
C LYS A 791 -3.59 4.24 35.58
N GLY A 792 -4.65 4.81 35.03
CA GLY A 792 -5.88 4.06 34.73
C GLY A 792 -6.58 4.42 33.41
N GLY A 793 -5.93 5.19 32.54
CA GLY A 793 -6.47 5.70 31.29
C GLY A 793 -7.54 6.77 31.45
N ILE A 794 -8.07 7.27 30.33
CA ILE A 794 -9.20 8.22 30.31
C ILE A 794 -10.45 7.70 31.04
N GLU A 795 -10.60 6.39 31.13
CA GLU A 795 -11.69 5.73 31.85
C GLU A 795 -11.63 6.00 33.36
N ALA A 796 -10.42 6.05 33.94
CA ALA A 796 -10.24 6.37 35.35
C ALA A 796 -10.70 7.80 35.64
N TRP A 797 -10.28 8.78 34.85
CA TRP A 797 -10.78 10.14 35.00
C TRP A 797 -12.29 10.22 34.77
N SER A 798 -12.83 9.48 33.79
CA SER A 798 -14.26 9.52 33.47
C SER A 798 -15.15 9.09 34.64
N ARG A 799 -14.68 8.15 35.48
CA ARG A 799 -15.40 7.65 36.66
C ARG A 799 -15.28 8.53 37.90
N VAL A 800 -14.26 9.38 37.97
CA VAL A 800 -14.05 10.27 39.11
C VAL A 800 -15.21 11.25 39.26
N THR A 801 -15.70 11.49 40.48
CA THR A 801 -16.78 12.44 40.75
C THR A 801 -16.25 13.84 41.09
N ALA A 802 -17.14 14.84 41.15
CA ALA A 802 -16.75 16.19 41.55
C ALA A 802 -16.33 16.24 43.02
N GLU A 803 -17.00 15.46 43.87
CA GLU A 803 -16.75 15.34 45.30
C GLU A 803 -15.37 14.74 45.58
N GLU A 804 -14.90 13.80 44.76
CA GLU A 804 -13.58 13.18 44.92
C GLU A 804 -12.42 14.16 44.63
N ILE A 805 -12.64 15.18 43.78
CA ILE A 805 -11.61 16.16 43.39
C ILE A 805 -11.72 17.46 44.18
N LEU A 806 -12.94 17.97 44.36
CA LEU A 806 -13.20 19.27 44.97
C LEU A 806 -13.58 19.16 46.46
N GLY A 807 -14.04 18.00 46.91
CA GLY A 807 -14.72 17.82 48.19
C GLY A 807 -16.22 18.11 48.09
N ALA A 808 -17.01 17.53 49.00
CA ALA A 808 -18.48 17.55 48.93
C ALA A 808 -19.07 18.96 48.90
N GLN A 809 -18.53 19.90 49.68
CA GLN A 809 -19.06 21.27 49.78
C GLN A 809 -18.84 22.07 48.48
N GLU A 810 -17.64 22.02 47.90
CA GLU A 810 -17.36 22.74 46.66
C GLU A 810 -18.09 22.09 45.47
N ALA A 811 -18.20 20.75 45.44
CA ALA A 811 -18.85 20.02 44.35
C ALA A 811 -20.32 20.43 44.09
N GLU A 812 -21.04 20.93 45.11
CA GLU A 812 -22.40 21.43 44.95
C GLU A 812 -22.51 22.64 44.01
N HIS A 813 -21.44 23.47 43.93
CA HIS A 813 -21.40 24.69 43.13
C HIS A 813 -20.82 24.51 41.73
N TYR A 814 -20.23 23.34 41.43
CA TYR A 814 -19.55 23.09 40.17
C TYR A 814 -20.18 21.92 39.41
N THR A 815 -19.97 21.92 38.09
CA THR A 815 -20.28 20.81 37.20
C THR A 815 -18.99 20.35 36.53
N LYS A 816 -18.69 19.06 36.63
CA LYS A 816 -17.57 18.43 35.92
C LYS A 816 -17.86 18.40 34.42
N SER A 817 -16.95 18.92 33.61
CA SER A 817 -17.04 18.86 32.16
C SER A 817 -16.99 17.41 31.68
N THR A 818 -17.86 17.08 30.73
CA THR A 818 -17.82 15.81 30.00
C THR A 818 -17.18 15.94 28.63
N ASP A 819 -16.70 17.13 28.25
CA ASP A 819 -16.05 17.32 26.96
C ASP A 819 -14.72 16.57 26.89
N ILE A 820 -14.35 16.17 25.67
CA ILE A 820 -13.03 15.65 25.32
C ILE A 820 -12.29 16.64 24.42
N LEU A 821 -10.97 16.53 24.35
CA LEU A 821 -10.14 17.17 23.34
C LEU A 821 -10.44 16.60 21.95
N GLU A 822 -10.34 17.46 20.93
CA GLU A 822 -10.42 17.04 19.54
C GLU A 822 -9.23 16.15 19.16
N VAL A 823 -9.50 15.10 18.37
CA VAL A 823 -8.52 14.09 17.92
C VAL A 823 -7.30 14.66 17.16
N TRP A 824 -7.43 15.81 16.50
CA TRP A 824 -6.30 16.49 15.87
C TRP A 824 -5.30 17.05 16.91
N PHE A 825 -5.75 17.28 18.14
CA PHE A 825 -4.87 17.59 19.26
C PHE A 825 -4.09 16.34 19.69
N ASP A 826 -4.74 15.17 19.73
CA ASP A 826 -4.11 13.89 20.09
C ASP A 826 -2.92 13.61 19.15
N SER A 827 -3.20 13.55 17.85
CA SER A 827 -2.18 13.29 16.82
C SER A 827 -1.20 14.44 16.68
N GLY A 828 -1.66 15.69 16.74
CA GLY A 828 -0.84 16.89 16.59
C GLY A 828 0.15 17.14 17.74
N SER A 829 -0.07 16.55 18.91
CA SER A 829 0.83 16.69 20.07
C SER A 829 1.82 15.53 20.22
N THR A 830 1.81 14.54 19.32
CA THR A 830 2.66 13.34 19.43
C THR A 830 4.15 13.63 19.44
N PHE A 831 4.64 14.70 18.79
CA PHE A 831 6.06 15.09 18.92
C PHE A 831 6.45 15.41 20.37
N GLN A 832 5.50 15.82 21.21
CA GLN A 832 5.71 16.18 22.60
C GLN A 832 5.57 14.97 23.54
N HIS A 833 4.44 14.25 23.48
CA HIS A 833 4.15 13.18 24.43
C HIS A 833 4.63 11.79 23.96
N VAL A 834 4.90 11.61 22.67
CA VAL A 834 5.52 10.38 22.14
C VAL A 834 7.03 10.55 22.07
N LEU A 835 7.54 11.38 21.15
CA LEU A 835 8.99 11.47 20.89
C LEU A 835 9.77 11.93 22.13
N ARG A 836 9.28 12.98 22.80
CA ARG A 836 9.89 13.53 24.03
C ARG A 836 9.32 12.95 25.32
N GLY A 837 8.35 12.03 25.22
CA GLY A 837 7.65 11.45 26.37
C GLY A 837 7.80 9.94 26.41
N SER A 838 6.75 9.21 26.05
CA SER A 838 6.68 7.74 26.19
C SER A 838 7.80 6.98 25.48
N HIS A 839 8.41 7.57 24.45
CA HIS A 839 9.50 6.96 23.66
C HIS A 839 10.87 7.64 23.88
N LEU A 840 11.00 8.53 24.87
CA LEU A 840 12.27 9.19 25.22
C LEU A 840 13.43 8.19 25.39
N HIS A 841 13.14 7.02 25.95
CA HIS A 841 14.10 5.94 26.20
C HIS A 841 13.83 4.69 25.35
N ALA A 842 13.16 4.84 24.20
CA ALA A 842 12.93 3.71 23.29
C ALA A 842 14.25 3.14 22.74
N TYR A 843 15.28 3.97 22.60
CA TYR A 843 16.64 3.56 22.25
C TYR A 843 17.65 4.28 23.14
N ASP A 844 18.91 3.85 23.08
CA ASP A 844 20.03 4.52 23.78
C ASP A 844 20.13 6.01 23.39
N ARG A 845 19.77 6.33 22.14
CA ARG A 845 19.61 7.70 21.65
C ARG A 845 18.12 8.05 21.53
N PRO A 846 17.65 9.14 22.16
CA PRO A 846 16.27 9.59 22.04
C PRO A 846 15.82 9.82 20.59
N PRO A 847 14.55 9.54 20.24
CA PRO A 847 14.02 9.66 18.89
C PRO A 847 13.64 11.11 18.51
N PHE A 848 14.46 12.09 18.92
CA PHE A 848 14.28 13.50 18.56
C PHE A 848 15.60 14.29 18.66
N HIS A 849 15.66 15.43 17.97
CA HIS A 849 16.80 16.36 18.08
C HIS A 849 16.72 17.22 19.34
N ALA A 850 17.84 17.32 20.08
CA ALA A 850 17.90 18.03 21.37
C ALA A 850 17.55 19.53 21.29
N HIS A 851 17.86 20.21 20.18
CA HIS A 851 17.57 21.64 19.99
C HIS A 851 16.33 21.93 19.13
N GLY A 852 15.64 20.87 18.68
CA GLY A 852 14.54 20.97 17.74
C GLY A 852 14.97 21.42 16.31
N PRO A 853 14.05 21.40 15.34
CA PRO A 853 12.78 20.66 15.34
C PRO A 853 12.97 19.17 15.68
N GLU A 854 12.00 18.58 16.38
CA GLU A 854 12.10 17.22 16.93
C GLU A 854 12.35 16.17 15.84
N ALA A 855 11.67 16.31 14.68
CA ALA A 855 11.79 15.40 13.55
C ALA A 855 12.48 16.06 12.32
N ASP A 856 13.15 15.26 11.51
CA ASP A 856 13.68 15.72 10.22
C ASP A 856 12.57 15.80 9.17
N LEU A 857 11.66 14.83 9.16
CA LEU A 857 10.62 14.73 8.14
C LEU A 857 9.29 14.25 8.72
N TYR A 858 8.22 14.94 8.31
CA TYR A 858 6.86 14.43 8.34
C TYR A 858 6.43 14.09 6.90
N LEU A 859 5.76 12.95 6.71
CA LEU A 859 5.35 12.48 5.39
C LEU A 859 3.94 11.94 5.41
N GLU A 860 3.03 12.55 4.64
CA GLU A 860 1.64 12.12 4.54
C GLU A 860 0.99 12.51 3.18
N GLY A 861 -0.27 12.10 2.99
CA GLY A 861 -1.10 12.54 1.87
C GLY A 861 -1.47 14.02 1.95
N HIS A 862 -1.83 14.61 0.80
CA HIS A 862 -2.10 16.04 0.70
C HIS A 862 -3.29 16.56 1.53
N ASP A 863 -4.18 15.68 1.98
CA ASP A 863 -5.24 16.01 2.93
C ASP A 863 -4.70 16.46 4.29
N GLN A 864 -3.49 16.04 4.66
CA GLN A 864 -2.89 16.35 5.95
C GLN A 864 -2.42 17.80 6.09
N HIS A 865 -2.39 18.59 5.01
CA HIS A 865 -2.28 20.07 5.09
C HIS A 865 -3.43 20.72 5.88
N ARG A 866 -4.57 20.05 5.99
CA ARG A 866 -5.72 20.44 6.85
C ARG A 866 -5.87 19.59 8.10
N GLY A 867 -5.06 18.54 8.23
CA GLY A 867 -5.09 17.58 9.33
C GLY A 867 -3.80 17.63 10.13
N TRP A 868 -3.03 16.54 10.10
CA TRP A 868 -1.93 16.32 11.02
C TRP A 868 -0.74 17.28 10.87
N PHE A 869 -0.34 17.67 9.65
CA PHE A 869 0.70 18.68 9.45
C PHE A 869 0.30 20.01 10.09
N HIS A 870 -0.98 20.33 9.96
CA HIS A 870 -1.57 21.57 10.42
C HIS A 870 -1.65 21.62 11.95
N SER A 871 -2.22 20.60 12.59
CA SER A 871 -2.32 20.57 14.05
C SER A 871 -0.95 20.46 14.73
N SER A 872 -0.03 19.69 14.14
CA SER A 872 1.36 19.59 14.64
C SER A 872 2.11 20.92 14.54
N LEU A 873 1.91 21.68 13.45
CA LEU A 873 2.47 23.03 13.31
C LEU A 873 1.96 23.94 14.42
N LEU A 874 0.65 24.00 14.61
CA LEU A 874 0.03 24.87 15.62
C LEU A 874 0.49 24.51 17.02
N LEU A 875 0.55 23.22 17.36
CA LEU A 875 0.99 22.79 18.69
C LEU A 875 2.50 22.96 18.88
N GLY A 876 3.31 22.76 17.84
CA GLY A 876 4.74 23.09 17.87
C GLY A 876 4.96 24.58 18.15
N CYS A 877 4.21 25.44 17.47
CA CYS A 877 4.29 26.89 17.67
C CYS A 877 3.77 27.30 19.05
N ALA A 878 2.65 26.73 19.50
CA ALA A 878 2.08 27.04 20.80
C ALA A 878 3.01 26.63 21.96
N LEU A 879 3.72 25.51 21.83
CA LEU A 879 4.62 24.99 22.86
C LEU A 879 6.03 25.61 22.78
N TYR A 880 6.57 25.79 21.58
CA TYR A 880 7.98 26.06 21.31
C TYR A 880 8.27 27.18 20.31
N ASP A 881 7.25 27.89 19.81
CA ASP A 881 7.42 29.00 18.85
C ASP A 881 8.01 28.58 17.48
N ARG A 882 7.97 27.29 17.16
CA ARG A 882 8.50 26.71 15.90
C ARG A 882 7.75 25.45 15.48
N ALA A 883 7.92 25.03 14.23
CA ALA A 883 7.42 23.72 13.78
C ALA A 883 8.14 22.56 14.51
N PRO A 884 7.48 21.38 14.64
CA PRO A 884 8.09 20.17 15.21
C PRO A 884 8.88 19.35 14.17
N TYR A 885 8.92 19.79 12.92
CA TYR A 885 9.60 19.13 11.79
C TYR A 885 10.50 20.11 11.03
N ARG A 886 11.57 19.59 10.40
CA ARG A 886 12.42 20.37 9.47
C ARG A 886 11.85 20.42 8.05
N GLY A 887 11.18 19.35 7.63
CA GLY A 887 10.55 19.28 6.31
C GLY A 887 9.23 18.52 6.28
N LEU A 888 8.42 18.82 5.26
CA LEU A 888 7.17 18.14 4.95
C LEU A 888 7.25 17.52 3.55
N LEU A 889 7.07 16.21 3.46
CA LEU A 889 6.84 15.51 2.19
C LEU A 889 5.36 15.20 2.04
N THR A 890 4.79 15.62 0.92
CA THR A 890 3.39 15.40 0.60
C THR A 890 3.25 14.54 -0.64
N HIS A 891 2.43 13.50 -0.55
CA HIS A 891 2.07 12.67 -1.70
C HIS A 891 0.60 12.84 -2.13
N GLY A 892 0.31 12.56 -3.41
CA GLY A 892 -1.06 12.48 -3.93
C GLY A 892 -1.83 11.25 -3.45
N PHE A 893 -3.09 11.14 -3.83
CA PHE A 893 -3.92 9.97 -3.53
C PHE A 893 -3.68 8.85 -4.54
N ALA A 894 -3.90 7.62 -4.09
CA ALA A 894 -4.07 6.52 -5.03
C ALA A 894 -5.45 6.64 -5.72
N THR A 895 -5.46 6.51 -7.03
CA THR A 895 -6.63 6.60 -7.92
C THR A 895 -6.73 5.36 -8.80
N ASP A 896 -7.91 5.10 -9.37
CA ASP A 896 -8.05 4.01 -10.34
C ASP A 896 -7.24 4.29 -11.64
N GLY A 897 -7.16 3.32 -12.55
CA GLY A 897 -6.44 3.48 -13.83
C GLY A 897 -6.91 4.64 -14.72
N GLN A 898 -8.05 5.26 -14.42
CA GLN A 898 -8.60 6.43 -15.12
C GLN A 898 -8.40 7.74 -14.33
N GLY A 899 -7.72 7.71 -13.18
CA GLY A 899 -7.52 8.89 -12.33
C GLY A 899 -8.74 9.24 -11.47
N ARG A 900 -9.71 8.34 -11.31
CA ARG A 900 -10.91 8.60 -10.49
C ARG A 900 -10.69 8.16 -9.05
N LYS A 901 -11.28 8.90 -8.12
CA LYS A 901 -11.31 8.53 -6.69
C LYS A 901 -11.92 7.14 -6.52
N MET A 902 -11.24 6.29 -5.76
CA MET A 902 -11.72 4.94 -5.49
C MET A 902 -12.88 4.94 -4.48
N SER A 903 -13.92 4.18 -4.76
CA SER A 903 -15.03 3.95 -3.83
C SER A 903 -15.66 2.57 -4.01
N LYS A 904 -16.17 2.01 -2.92
CA LYS A 904 -16.85 0.70 -2.96
C LYS A 904 -18.07 0.70 -3.89
N SER A 905 -18.82 1.80 -3.94
CA SER A 905 -19.99 1.96 -4.80
C SER A 905 -19.67 1.96 -6.30
N LEU A 906 -18.47 2.42 -6.68
CA LEU A 906 -17.99 2.39 -8.07
C LEU A 906 -17.30 1.08 -8.44
N GLY A 907 -17.05 0.18 -7.48
CA GLY A 907 -16.39 -1.10 -7.71
C GLY A 907 -14.94 -0.99 -8.20
N ASN A 908 -14.30 0.17 -8.07
CA ASN A 908 -12.97 0.48 -8.60
C ASN A 908 -11.86 0.45 -7.53
N VAL A 909 -12.10 -0.20 -6.39
CA VAL A 909 -11.15 -0.25 -5.26
C VAL A 909 -10.09 -1.32 -5.50
N VAL A 910 -8.82 -0.96 -5.31
CA VAL A 910 -7.70 -1.92 -5.25
C VAL A 910 -7.34 -2.21 -3.80
N ILE A 911 -7.40 -3.48 -3.42
CA ILE A 911 -7.06 -3.95 -2.08
C ILE A 911 -5.57 -4.37 -2.07
N PRO A 912 -4.73 -3.85 -1.16
CA PRO A 912 -3.30 -4.19 -1.09
C PRO A 912 -3.06 -5.69 -1.06
N GLN A 913 -3.81 -6.40 -0.22
CA GLN A 913 -3.63 -7.83 0.01
C GLN A 913 -3.82 -8.66 -1.27
N GLU A 914 -4.81 -8.29 -2.10
CA GLU A 914 -5.05 -8.98 -3.38
C GLU A 914 -3.86 -8.82 -4.33
N VAL A 915 -3.23 -7.65 -4.35
CA VAL A 915 -2.02 -7.41 -5.14
C VAL A 915 -0.83 -8.17 -4.57
N THR A 916 -0.63 -8.14 -3.25
CA THR A 916 0.50 -8.85 -2.61
C THR A 916 0.40 -10.36 -2.74
N ASP A 917 -0.80 -10.93 -2.68
CA ASP A 917 -1.03 -12.38 -2.81
C ASP A 917 -0.88 -12.85 -4.26
N LYS A 918 -1.13 -11.97 -5.24
CA LYS A 918 -1.01 -12.26 -6.68
C LYS A 918 0.40 -12.02 -7.22
N LEU A 919 1.01 -10.89 -6.86
CA LEU A 919 2.24 -10.37 -7.49
C LEU A 919 3.42 -10.23 -6.51
N GLY A 920 3.15 -10.09 -5.22
CA GLY A 920 4.15 -9.83 -4.18
C GLY A 920 4.11 -8.38 -3.70
N ALA A 921 4.47 -8.16 -2.43
CA ALA A 921 4.65 -6.85 -1.83
C ALA A 921 5.72 -6.03 -2.55
N GLU A 922 6.78 -6.66 -3.05
CA GLU A 922 7.83 -5.95 -3.77
C GLU A 922 7.33 -5.28 -5.05
N ILE A 923 6.29 -5.80 -5.69
CA ILE A 923 5.67 -5.17 -6.86
C ILE A 923 4.87 -3.92 -6.46
N VAL A 924 4.19 -3.93 -5.31
CA VAL A 924 3.55 -2.72 -4.75
C VAL A 924 4.62 -1.67 -4.45
N ARG A 925 5.74 -2.08 -3.86
CA ARG A 925 6.86 -1.18 -3.57
C ARG A 925 7.46 -0.58 -4.83
N LEU A 926 7.71 -1.39 -5.85
CA LEU A 926 8.24 -0.89 -7.11
C LEU A 926 7.25 0.04 -7.83
N TRP A 927 5.93 -0.20 -7.74
CA TRP A 927 4.93 0.72 -8.27
C TRP A 927 5.00 2.10 -7.60
N VAL A 928 5.05 2.14 -6.26
CA VAL A 928 5.22 3.38 -5.49
C VAL A 928 6.51 4.09 -5.92
N ALA A 929 7.63 3.36 -5.98
CA ALA A 929 8.92 3.94 -6.33
C ALA A 929 9.01 4.38 -7.80
N ALA A 930 8.28 3.76 -8.72
CA ALA A 930 8.32 4.08 -10.15
C ALA A 930 7.39 5.24 -10.54
N THR A 931 6.55 5.72 -9.62
CA THR A 931 5.54 6.74 -9.89
C THR A 931 5.93 8.06 -9.24
N ASP A 932 5.75 9.18 -9.94
CA ASP A 932 5.84 10.50 -9.32
C ASP A 932 4.66 10.72 -8.38
N TYR A 933 4.91 10.56 -7.09
CA TYR A 933 3.90 10.70 -6.03
C TYR A 933 3.62 12.14 -5.62
N SER A 934 4.26 13.14 -6.24
CA SER A 934 3.88 14.54 -6.02
C SER A 934 2.46 14.83 -6.54
N GLY A 935 2.00 14.05 -7.53
CA GLY A 935 0.62 13.98 -8.01
C GLY A 935 -0.09 12.70 -7.57
N ASP A 936 -1.33 12.51 -8.03
CA ASP A 936 -2.11 11.29 -7.77
C ASP A 936 -1.51 10.07 -8.51
N LEU A 937 -1.54 8.91 -7.85
CA LEU A 937 -0.96 7.67 -8.38
C LEU A 937 -2.05 6.73 -8.89
N ASN A 938 -2.08 6.54 -10.20
CA ASN A 938 -2.98 5.58 -10.82
C ASN A 938 -2.52 4.14 -10.60
N ILE A 939 -3.47 3.25 -10.32
CA ILE A 939 -3.23 1.82 -10.23
C ILE A 939 -4.32 1.02 -10.95
N ASP A 940 -3.89 0.10 -11.82
CA ASP A 940 -4.70 -0.94 -12.44
C ASP A 940 -3.82 -2.15 -12.82
N ASP A 941 -4.44 -3.23 -13.32
CA ASP A 941 -3.72 -4.44 -13.75
C ASP A 941 -2.71 -4.18 -14.88
N LYS A 942 -2.93 -3.20 -15.76
CA LYS A 942 -2.01 -2.88 -16.87
C LYS A 942 -0.77 -2.15 -16.37
N ILE A 943 -0.95 -1.21 -15.44
CA ILE A 943 0.14 -0.50 -14.77
C ILE A 943 0.98 -1.51 -13.98
N LEU A 944 0.34 -2.38 -13.20
CA LEU A 944 1.04 -3.44 -12.45
C LEU A 944 1.80 -4.41 -13.37
N ALA A 945 1.25 -4.76 -14.54
CA ALA A 945 1.97 -5.59 -15.52
C ALA A 945 3.26 -4.92 -16.03
N ARG A 946 3.24 -3.61 -16.28
CA ARG A 946 4.45 -2.84 -16.66
C ARG A 946 5.49 -2.82 -15.54
N VAL A 947 5.05 -2.68 -14.30
CA VAL A 947 5.91 -2.74 -13.11
C VAL A 947 6.56 -4.13 -12.99
N VAL A 948 5.80 -5.20 -13.23
CA VAL A 948 6.33 -6.57 -13.26
C VAL A 948 7.37 -6.76 -14.37
N ASP A 949 7.17 -6.18 -15.55
CA ASP A 949 8.14 -6.25 -16.63
C ASP A 949 9.45 -5.51 -16.28
N ALA A 950 9.36 -4.33 -15.65
CA ALA A 950 10.53 -3.60 -15.15
C ALA A 950 11.29 -4.43 -14.10
N TYR A 951 10.57 -5.01 -13.13
CA TYR A 951 11.12 -5.92 -12.12
C TYR A 951 11.88 -7.10 -12.75
N ARG A 952 11.29 -7.77 -13.76
CA ARG A 952 11.92 -8.92 -14.42
C ARG A 952 13.23 -8.55 -15.11
N ARG A 953 13.30 -7.37 -15.74
CA ARG A 953 14.53 -6.89 -16.39
C ARG A 953 15.65 -6.65 -15.37
N ILE A 954 15.33 -5.95 -14.28
CA ILE A 954 16.28 -5.69 -13.19
C ILE A 954 16.76 -7.02 -12.58
N ARG A 955 15.83 -7.93 -12.24
CA ARG A 955 16.16 -9.23 -11.65
C ARG A 955 17.03 -10.10 -12.56
N ASN A 956 16.73 -10.16 -13.86
CA ASN A 956 17.52 -10.97 -14.80
C ASN A 956 18.94 -10.42 -14.98
N THR A 957 19.08 -9.09 -15.00
CA THR A 957 20.40 -8.43 -15.03
C THR A 957 21.18 -8.74 -13.77
N LEU A 958 20.55 -8.61 -12.60
CA LEU A 958 21.16 -8.97 -11.31
C LEU A 958 21.59 -10.43 -11.26
N ARG A 959 20.77 -11.36 -11.77
CA ARG A 959 21.15 -12.78 -11.87
C ARG A 959 22.39 -12.98 -12.73
N PHE A 960 22.47 -12.30 -13.88
CA PHE A 960 23.63 -12.39 -14.77
C PHE A 960 24.90 -11.87 -14.07
N LEU A 961 24.78 -10.73 -13.40
CA LEU A 961 25.88 -10.14 -12.64
C LEU A 961 26.39 -11.10 -11.55
N LEU A 962 25.49 -11.60 -10.68
CA LEU A 962 25.82 -12.55 -9.62
C LEU A 962 26.48 -13.83 -10.15
N ALA A 963 25.99 -14.35 -11.27
CA ALA A 963 26.52 -15.57 -11.87
C ALA A 963 27.93 -15.41 -12.45
N ASN A 964 28.31 -14.20 -12.85
CA ASN A 964 29.63 -13.89 -13.41
C ASN A 964 30.66 -13.45 -12.36
N VAL A 965 30.25 -13.33 -11.09
CA VAL A 965 31.15 -13.04 -9.95
C VAL A 965 31.15 -14.17 -8.92
N SER A 966 30.55 -15.32 -9.21
CA SER A 966 30.43 -16.44 -8.27
C SER A 966 31.77 -17.12 -7.92
N ASP A 967 32.77 -17.00 -8.79
CA ASP A 967 34.15 -17.48 -8.58
C ASP A 967 35.16 -16.33 -8.37
N PHE A 968 34.67 -15.14 -8.00
CA PHE A 968 35.46 -13.94 -7.79
C PHE A 968 35.50 -13.57 -6.30
N ASN A 969 36.71 -13.46 -5.74
CA ASN A 969 36.93 -12.94 -4.40
C ASN A 969 37.57 -11.54 -4.49
N ALA A 970 36.79 -10.50 -4.16
CA ALA A 970 37.25 -9.11 -4.25
C ALA A 970 38.52 -8.81 -3.43
N ALA A 971 38.80 -9.57 -2.35
CA ALA A 971 40.00 -9.35 -1.55
C ALA A 971 41.29 -9.83 -2.23
N THR A 972 41.20 -10.79 -3.15
CA THR A 972 42.38 -11.44 -3.76
C THR A 972 42.44 -11.31 -5.28
N ASP A 973 41.29 -11.17 -5.94
CA ASP A 973 41.17 -11.17 -7.39
C ASP A 973 40.96 -9.78 -8.00
N ALA A 974 40.68 -8.76 -7.17
CA ALA A 974 40.40 -7.41 -7.67
C ALA A 974 41.64 -6.80 -8.34
N VAL A 975 41.40 -6.19 -9.50
CA VAL A 975 42.44 -5.55 -10.31
C VAL A 975 42.54 -4.06 -9.98
N PRO A 976 43.75 -3.52 -9.75
CA PRO A 976 43.97 -2.08 -9.55
C PRO A 976 43.45 -1.22 -10.72
N ALA A 977 42.98 -0.01 -10.44
CA ALA A 977 42.30 0.84 -11.42
C ALA A 977 43.16 1.20 -12.65
N ASP A 978 44.48 1.31 -12.49
CA ASP A 978 45.45 1.58 -13.55
C ASP A 978 45.74 0.36 -14.44
N GLN A 979 45.37 -0.84 -14.00
CA GLN A 979 45.53 -2.11 -14.73
C GLN A 979 44.21 -2.62 -15.33
N LEU A 980 43.09 -1.94 -15.07
CA LEU A 980 41.81 -2.25 -15.69
C LEU A 980 41.85 -1.95 -17.18
N LEU A 981 41.24 -2.84 -17.97
CA LEU A 981 41.02 -2.60 -19.39
C LEU A 981 40.14 -1.35 -19.59
N GLU A 982 40.34 -0.63 -20.69
CA GLU A 982 39.72 0.68 -20.89
C GLU A 982 38.19 0.62 -20.86
N ILE A 983 37.58 -0.40 -21.47
CA ILE A 983 36.11 -0.60 -21.43
C ILE A 983 35.59 -0.78 -20.00
N ASP A 984 36.39 -1.41 -19.13
CA ASP A 984 36.03 -1.66 -17.73
C ASP A 984 36.15 -0.37 -16.91
N ARG A 985 37.20 0.44 -17.16
CA ARG A 985 37.33 1.79 -16.62
C ARG A 985 36.19 2.71 -17.07
N TYR A 986 35.75 2.59 -18.32
CA TYR A 986 34.59 3.30 -18.84
C TYR A 986 33.31 2.89 -18.10
N ALA A 987 33.08 1.59 -17.92
CA ALA A 987 31.92 1.09 -17.18
C ALA A 987 31.91 1.56 -15.72
N LEU A 988 33.07 1.61 -15.05
CA LEU A 988 33.19 2.22 -13.71
C LEU A 988 32.90 3.72 -13.73
N SER A 989 33.40 4.46 -14.72
CA SER A 989 33.14 5.89 -14.85
C SER A 989 31.66 6.18 -15.11
N LYS A 990 30.96 5.32 -15.87
CA LYS A 990 29.51 5.40 -16.05
C LYS A 990 28.74 5.08 -14.78
N LEU A 991 29.17 4.06 -14.02
CA LEU A 991 28.59 3.74 -12.71
C LEU A 991 28.75 4.92 -11.73
N ALA A 992 29.94 5.52 -11.68
CA ALA A 992 30.22 6.69 -10.86
C ALA A 992 29.37 7.91 -11.23
N ALA A 993 29.23 8.20 -12.53
CA ALA A 993 28.38 9.29 -13.01
C ALA A 993 26.92 9.09 -12.62
N MET A 994 26.41 7.86 -12.75
CA MET A 994 25.06 7.50 -12.31
C MET A 994 24.91 7.62 -10.78
N GLN A 995 25.94 7.25 -10.02
CA GLN A 995 25.92 7.43 -8.56
C GLN A 995 25.85 8.90 -8.15
N ALA A 996 26.67 9.74 -8.77
CA ALA A 996 26.70 11.18 -8.49
C ALA A 996 25.35 11.85 -8.78
N ASP A 997 24.65 11.40 -9.82
CA ASP A 997 23.30 11.86 -10.16
C ASP A 997 22.24 11.38 -9.14
N ILE A 998 22.31 10.11 -8.70
CA ILE A 998 21.35 9.55 -7.72
C ILE A 998 21.57 10.11 -6.32
N LEU A 999 22.82 10.24 -5.86
CA LEU A 999 23.16 10.61 -4.48
C LEU A 999 23.55 12.08 -4.31
N GLY A 1000 23.82 12.82 -5.39
CA GLY A 1000 24.40 14.16 -5.30
C GLY A 1000 25.81 14.14 -4.70
N HIS A 1001 26.17 15.22 -3.99
CA HIS A 1001 27.42 15.26 -3.22
C HIS A 1001 27.23 14.51 -1.88
N TRP A 1002 27.26 13.18 -1.94
CA TRP A 1002 27.24 12.30 -0.78
C TRP A 1002 28.64 11.73 -0.50
N THR A 1003 29.04 11.67 0.77
CA THR A 1003 30.26 10.98 1.17
C THR A 1003 30.00 10.02 2.35
N PRO A 1004 30.74 8.91 2.46
CA PRO A 1004 30.59 7.98 3.59
C PRO A 1004 30.86 8.64 4.95
N GLU A 1005 31.71 9.67 4.98
CA GLU A 1005 32.13 10.34 6.22
C GLU A 1005 31.05 11.27 6.78
N THR A 1006 30.27 11.92 5.89
CA THR A 1006 29.19 12.83 6.30
C THR A 1006 27.84 12.14 6.37
N GLY A 1007 27.61 11.18 5.47
CA GLY A 1007 26.31 10.55 5.25
C GLY A 1007 25.22 11.48 4.72
N VAL A 1008 25.51 12.77 4.53
CA VAL A 1008 24.53 13.78 4.12
C VAL A 1008 24.37 13.76 2.61
N PHE A 1009 23.13 13.79 2.15
CA PHE A 1009 22.83 14.06 0.74
C PHE A 1009 22.85 15.57 0.51
N GLN A 1010 23.71 16.01 -0.41
CA GLN A 1010 23.67 17.38 -0.94
C GLN A 1010 23.24 17.30 -2.40
N GLY A 1011 21.94 17.50 -2.64
CA GLY A 1011 21.32 17.26 -3.94
C GLY A 1011 21.03 15.78 -4.21
N GLY A 1012 20.88 15.43 -5.49
CA GLY A 1012 20.54 14.09 -5.94
C GLY A 1012 19.10 13.67 -5.62
N HIS A 1013 18.66 12.59 -6.25
CA HIS A 1013 17.29 12.10 -6.13
C HIS A 1013 16.96 11.55 -4.74
N PHE A 1014 17.86 10.83 -4.06
CA PHE A 1014 17.58 10.40 -2.67
C PHE A 1014 17.61 11.56 -1.67
N GLY A 1015 18.38 12.61 -1.94
CA GLY A 1015 18.38 13.84 -1.15
C GLY A 1015 17.04 14.57 -1.23
N ALA A 1016 16.50 14.70 -2.45
CA ALA A 1016 15.21 15.32 -2.73
C ALA A 1016 13.99 14.42 -2.45
N TYR A 1017 14.22 13.19 -1.96
CA TYR A 1017 13.18 12.18 -1.80
C TYR A 1017 12.43 11.95 -3.11
N GLU A 1018 13.12 11.56 -4.17
CA GLU A 1018 12.57 11.20 -5.47
C GLU A 1018 13.02 9.78 -5.85
N PHE A 1019 12.11 8.82 -5.85
CA PHE A 1019 12.45 7.42 -6.22
C PHE A 1019 12.20 7.13 -7.71
N HIS A 1020 11.24 7.80 -8.34
CA HIS A 1020 10.85 7.54 -9.72
C HIS A 1020 11.98 7.78 -10.75
N PRO A 1021 12.85 8.80 -10.62
CA PRO A 1021 13.97 8.97 -11.53
C PRO A 1021 14.99 7.85 -11.34
N VAL A 1022 15.20 7.41 -10.09
CA VAL A 1022 16.13 6.32 -9.75
C VAL A 1022 15.67 5.00 -10.37
N VAL A 1023 14.38 4.65 -10.26
CA VAL A 1023 13.83 3.43 -10.88
C VAL A 1023 13.95 3.49 -12.40
N SER A 1024 13.61 4.63 -13.01
CA SER A 1024 13.73 4.82 -14.47
C SER A 1024 15.18 4.63 -14.94
N LYS A 1025 16.13 5.30 -14.29
CA LYS A 1025 17.57 5.19 -14.60
C LYS A 1025 18.08 3.77 -14.37
N LEU A 1026 17.67 3.10 -13.29
CA LEU A 1026 18.04 1.71 -13.02
C LEU A 1026 17.55 0.76 -14.10
N GLN A 1027 16.32 0.96 -14.59
CA GLN A 1027 15.76 0.16 -15.68
C GLN A 1027 16.56 0.36 -16.98
N VAL A 1028 16.81 1.62 -17.35
CA VAL A 1028 17.59 1.98 -18.56
C VAL A 1028 19.03 1.47 -18.46
N TYR A 1029 19.67 1.61 -17.29
CA TYR A 1029 21.03 1.13 -17.07
C TYR A 1029 21.10 -0.40 -17.19
N CYS A 1030 20.13 -1.13 -16.61
CA CYS A 1030 20.06 -2.58 -16.75
C CYS A 1030 19.85 -3.02 -18.22
N SER A 1031 18.98 -2.35 -18.97
CA SER A 1031 18.64 -2.78 -20.35
C SER A 1031 19.67 -2.31 -21.39
N GLU A 1032 19.99 -1.02 -21.41
CA GLU A 1032 20.76 -0.40 -22.49
C GLU A 1032 22.26 -0.41 -22.19
N GLU A 1033 22.66 0.07 -21.00
CA GLU A 1033 24.09 0.22 -20.66
C GLU A 1033 24.73 -1.13 -20.34
N LEU A 1034 24.06 -1.95 -19.54
CA LEU A 1034 24.53 -3.29 -19.19
C LEU A 1034 24.11 -4.32 -20.24
N GLY A 1035 22.81 -4.54 -20.41
CA GLY A 1035 22.29 -5.65 -21.21
C GLY A 1035 22.68 -5.61 -22.69
N ALA A 1036 22.43 -4.49 -23.38
CA ALA A 1036 22.62 -4.34 -24.82
C ALA A 1036 24.05 -3.93 -25.23
N PHE A 1037 24.89 -3.55 -24.27
CA PHE A 1037 26.25 -3.07 -24.52
C PHE A 1037 27.29 -3.83 -23.70
N TYR A 1038 27.50 -3.44 -22.43
CA TYR A 1038 28.66 -3.90 -21.67
C TYR A 1038 28.65 -5.42 -21.44
N LEU A 1039 27.56 -5.98 -20.91
CA LEU A 1039 27.45 -7.42 -20.64
C LEU A 1039 27.43 -8.25 -21.91
N ASP A 1040 26.97 -7.71 -23.05
CA ASP A 1040 26.98 -8.42 -24.32
C ASP A 1040 28.41 -8.55 -24.88
N ILE A 1041 29.17 -7.45 -24.85
CA ILE A 1041 30.60 -7.43 -25.21
C ILE A 1041 31.39 -8.36 -24.29
N LEU A 1042 31.09 -8.36 -22.99
CA LEU A 1042 31.85 -9.14 -22.02
C LEU A 1042 31.67 -10.65 -22.11
N LYS A 1043 30.60 -11.18 -22.73
CA LYS A 1043 30.35 -12.64 -22.76
C LYS A 1043 31.55 -13.41 -23.30
N ASP A 1044 32.12 -12.95 -24.40
CA ASP A 1044 33.25 -13.62 -25.02
C ASP A 1044 34.46 -13.62 -24.07
N ARG A 1045 34.78 -12.46 -23.48
CA ARG A 1045 35.87 -12.32 -22.52
C ARG A 1045 35.66 -13.13 -21.25
N LEU A 1046 34.46 -13.11 -20.66
CA LEU A 1046 34.13 -13.81 -19.43
C LEU A 1046 34.18 -15.33 -19.60
N TYR A 1047 33.69 -15.83 -20.73
CA TYR A 1047 33.49 -17.27 -20.94
C TYR A 1047 34.71 -17.96 -21.55
N THR A 1048 35.46 -17.27 -22.43
CA THR A 1048 36.50 -17.92 -23.24
C THR A 1048 37.92 -17.70 -22.74
N THR A 1049 38.19 -16.64 -21.98
CA THR A 1049 39.54 -16.38 -21.44
C THR A 1049 39.87 -17.28 -20.25
N ALA A 1050 41.16 -17.42 -19.93
CA ALA A 1050 41.58 -18.22 -18.78
C ALA A 1050 40.98 -17.67 -17.46
N PRO A 1051 40.58 -18.53 -16.50
CA PRO A 1051 39.86 -18.13 -15.27
C PRO A 1051 40.50 -16.98 -14.49
N HIS A 1052 41.83 -16.96 -14.41
CA HIS A 1052 42.62 -15.97 -13.66
C HIS A 1052 43.34 -14.95 -14.56
N SER A 1053 42.95 -14.85 -15.84
CA SER A 1053 43.55 -13.86 -16.74
C SER A 1053 43.21 -12.43 -16.31
N LEU A 1054 44.12 -11.49 -16.58
CA LEU A 1054 43.88 -10.06 -16.33
C LEU A 1054 42.59 -9.58 -17.00
N ALA A 1055 42.34 -10.02 -18.24
CA ALA A 1055 41.14 -9.68 -19.01
C ALA A 1055 39.85 -10.08 -18.29
N ARG A 1056 39.80 -11.30 -17.71
CA ARG A 1056 38.64 -11.76 -16.94
C ARG A 1056 38.52 -11.08 -15.59
N ARG A 1057 39.64 -10.96 -14.84
CA ARG A 1057 39.63 -10.35 -13.50
C ARG A 1057 39.33 -8.85 -13.54
N SER A 1058 39.75 -8.15 -14.60
CA SER A 1058 39.36 -6.76 -14.87
C SER A 1058 37.83 -6.66 -15.02
N ALA A 1059 37.23 -7.53 -15.82
CA ALA A 1059 35.77 -7.62 -15.99
C ALA A 1059 35.06 -7.85 -14.65
N GLN A 1060 35.49 -8.88 -13.91
CA GLN A 1060 34.85 -9.31 -12.67
C GLN A 1060 34.98 -8.27 -11.56
N THR A 1061 36.10 -7.55 -11.50
CA THR A 1061 36.28 -6.42 -10.56
C THR A 1061 35.18 -5.38 -10.76
N VAL A 1062 34.94 -4.98 -12.01
CA VAL A 1062 33.93 -3.97 -12.35
C VAL A 1062 32.51 -4.52 -12.20
N LEU A 1063 32.25 -5.76 -12.62
CA LEU A 1063 30.95 -6.41 -12.40
C LEU A 1063 30.61 -6.52 -10.92
N TRP A 1064 31.59 -6.84 -10.07
CA TRP A 1064 31.39 -6.89 -8.63
C TRP A 1064 31.03 -5.51 -8.06
N GLN A 1065 31.76 -4.44 -8.45
CA GLN A 1065 31.44 -3.07 -8.02
C GLN A 1065 30.06 -2.61 -8.51
N ILE A 1066 29.71 -2.90 -9.76
CA ILE A 1066 28.36 -2.65 -10.32
C ILE A 1066 27.32 -3.38 -9.47
N THR A 1067 27.51 -4.68 -9.21
CA THR A 1067 26.54 -5.47 -8.43
C THR A 1067 26.33 -4.91 -7.03
N GLN A 1068 27.42 -4.63 -6.31
CA GLN A 1068 27.39 -4.05 -4.97
C GLN A 1068 26.66 -2.70 -4.95
N THR A 1069 26.88 -1.87 -5.97
CA THR A 1069 26.29 -0.53 -6.08
C THR A 1069 24.81 -0.59 -6.43
N LEU A 1070 24.43 -1.40 -7.43
CA LEU A 1070 23.02 -1.58 -7.84
C LEU A 1070 22.17 -2.10 -6.68
N LEU A 1071 22.68 -3.06 -5.90
CA LEU A 1071 21.97 -3.60 -4.75
C LEU A 1071 21.65 -2.50 -3.72
N ARG A 1072 22.59 -1.58 -3.46
CA ARG A 1072 22.38 -0.46 -2.53
C ARG A 1072 21.41 0.59 -3.06
N TRP A 1073 21.43 0.88 -4.37
CA TRP A 1073 20.44 1.79 -4.95
C TRP A 1073 19.03 1.22 -4.91
N MET A 1074 18.87 -0.10 -5.16
CA MET A 1074 17.55 -0.71 -5.23
C MET A 1074 16.99 -1.15 -3.89
N ALA A 1075 17.83 -1.43 -2.88
CA ALA A 1075 17.39 -1.93 -1.57
C ALA A 1075 16.23 -1.15 -0.90
N PRO A 1076 16.14 0.20 -1.01
CA PRO A 1076 14.98 0.93 -0.49
C PRO A 1076 13.63 0.46 -1.08
N PHE A 1077 13.55 0.15 -2.38
CA PHE A 1077 12.29 -0.15 -3.07
C PHE A 1077 12.16 -1.60 -3.57
N LEU A 1078 13.28 -2.28 -3.84
CA LEU A 1078 13.40 -3.72 -4.08
C LEU A 1078 14.08 -4.41 -2.88
N SER A 1079 13.51 -4.23 -1.69
CA SER A 1079 14.08 -4.71 -0.42
C SER A 1079 14.25 -6.22 -0.34
N PHE A 1080 13.27 -6.99 -0.83
CA PHE A 1080 13.31 -8.45 -0.72
C PHE A 1080 14.30 -9.05 -1.72
N THR A 1081 14.30 -8.54 -2.96
CA THR A 1081 15.24 -8.96 -3.99
C THR A 1081 16.68 -8.56 -3.64
N ALA A 1082 16.88 -7.39 -3.01
CA ALA A 1082 18.19 -6.97 -2.54
C ALA A 1082 18.72 -7.87 -1.41
N GLU A 1083 17.90 -8.20 -0.42
CA GLU A 1083 18.25 -9.16 0.64
C GLU A 1083 18.54 -10.56 0.11
N GLU A 1084 17.72 -11.06 -0.81
CA GLU A 1084 17.94 -12.35 -1.45
C GLU A 1084 19.30 -12.42 -2.17
N ALA A 1085 19.66 -11.36 -2.89
CA ALA A 1085 20.97 -11.28 -3.55
C ALA A 1085 22.10 -11.07 -2.55
N TRP A 1086 21.85 -10.37 -1.44
CA TRP A 1086 22.82 -10.16 -0.37
C TRP A 1086 23.23 -11.46 0.30
N GLN A 1087 22.33 -12.44 0.42
CA GLN A 1087 22.69 -13.79 0.91
C GLN A 1087 23.73 -14.51 0.04
N VAL A 1088 23.90 -14.09 -1.23
CA VAL A 1088 24.87 -14.68 -2.16
C VAL A 1088 26.17 -13.88 -2.21
N LEU A 1089 26.09 -12.55 -2.18
CA LEU A 1089 27.24 -11.65 -2.41
C LEU A 1089 27.78 -10.99 -1.13
N GLY A 1090 26.92 -10.79 -0.16
CA GLY A 1090 27.18 -10.02 1.06
C GLY A 1090 27.92 -10.80 2.14
N ASN A 1091 28.48 -10.08 3.10
CA ASN A 1091 29.18 -10.62 4.26
C ASN A 1091 28.59 -10.14 5.60
N THR A 1092 27.61 -9.24 5.57
CA THR A 1092 26.86 -8.78 6.73
C THR A 1092 25.48 -9.44 6.79
N GLN A 1093 24.84 -9.38 7.96
CA GLN A 1093 23.54 -10.03 8.19
C GLN A 1093 22.45 -9.58 7.21
N SER A 1094 22.48 -8.30 6.83
CA SER A 1094 21.46 -7.64 6.03
C SER A 1094 22.13 -6.55 5.20
N ILE A 1095 21.65 -6.32 3.98
CA ILE A 1095 22.15 -5.22 3.15
C ILE A 1095 21.94 -3.85 3.79
N PHE A 1096 20.94 -3.71 4.66
CA PHE A 1096 20.65 -2.45 5.34
C PHE A 1096 21.71 -2.07 6.39
N HIS A 1097 22.60 -3.00 6.76
CA HIS A 1097 23.77 -2.72 7.62
C HIS A 1097 24.89 -2.00 6.85
N GLU A 1098 24.86 -2.07 5.52
CA GLU A 1098 25.85 -1.44 4.65
C GLU A 1098 25.61 0.07 4.47
N THR A 1099 26.58 0.74 3.86
CA THR A 1099 26.45 2.11 3.34
C THR A 1099 26.62 2.14 1.83
N TYR A 1100 26.25 3.23 1.16
CA TYR A 1100 26.58 3.43 -0.26
C TYR A 1100 28.09 3.27 -0.50
N LEU A 1101 28.50 2.74 -1.66
CA LEU A 1101 29.92 2.58 -1.95
C LEU A 1101 30.55 3.92 -2.34
N LYS A 1102 31.74 4.20 -1.83
CA LYS A 1102 32.56 5.30 -2.36
C LYS A 1102 33.15 4.86 -3.71
N LEU A 1103 32.70 5.49 -4.78
CA LEU A 1103 33.26 5.30 -6.12
C LEU A 1103 34.28 6.40 -6.42
N ALA A 1104 35.16 6.15 -7.38
CA ALA A 1104 36.04 7.18 -7.92
C ALA A 1104 35.22 8.24 -8.69
N GLU A 1105 35.78 9.44 -8.84
CA GLU A 1105 35.15 10.49 -9.64
C GLU A 1105 35.00 10.06 -11.12
N PRO A 1106 33.91 10.45 -11.81
CA PRO A 1106 33.71 10.11 -13.21
C PRO A 1106 34.81 10.72 -14.10
N ASP A 1107 35.44 9.91 -14.94
CA ASP A 1107 36.42 10.38 -15.92
C ASP A 1107 35.69 11.00 -17.13
N ALA A 1108 35.52 12.33 -17.11
CA ALA A 1108 34.78 13.06 -18.14
C ALA A 1108 35.37 12.89 -19.55
N ALA A 1109 36.71 12.80 -19.67
CA ALA A 1109 37.37 12.61 -20.95
C ALA A 1109 37.13 11.20 -21.51
N LEU A 1110 37.22 10.18 -20.65
CA LEU A 1110 36.91 8.80 -21.02
C LEU A 1110 35.43 8.63 -21.40
N LEU A 1111 34.53 9.26 -20.65
CA LEU A 1111 33.10 9.24 -20.96
C LEU A 1111 32.80 9.86 -22.33
N ALA A 1112 33.39 11.01 -22.65
CA ALA A 1112 33.23 11.67 -23.95
C ALA A 1112 33.77 10.81 -25.10
N LYS A 1113 34.97 10.24 -24.94
CA LYS A 1113 35.59 9.33 -25.91
C LYS A 1113 34.69 8.11 -26.19
N TRP A 1114 34.17 7.46 -25.17
CA TRP A 1114 33.34 6.27 -25.35
C TRP A 1114 31.93 6.56 -25.83
N THR A 1115 31.37 7.74 -25.54
CA THR A 1115 30.16 8.21 -26.21
C THR A 1115 30.39 8.22 -27.73
N ARG A 1116 31.51 8.78 -28.19
CA ARG A 1116 31.85 8.79 -29.62
C ARG A 1116 32.07 7.39 -30.20
N ILE A 1117 32.77 6.50 -29.49
CA ILE A 1117 32.95 5.10 -29.90
C ILE A 1117 31.60 4.37 -30.06
N ARG A 1118 30.65 4.61 -29.15
CA ARG A 1118 29.31 4.01 -29.23
C ARG A 1118 28.51 4.51 -30.42
N GLU A 1119 28.58 5.80 -30.75
CA GLU A 1119 27.95 6.33 -31.97
C GLU A 1119 28.47 5.64 -33.23
N ILE A 1120 29.78 5.39 -33.31
CA ILE A 1120 30.40 4.66 -34.43
C ILE A 1120 29.93 3.20 -34.44
N ARG A 1121 29.90 2.55 -33.27
CA ARG A 1121 29.38 1.17 -33.13
C ARG A 1121 27.93 1.05 -33.57
N ASP A 1122 27.08 2.01 -33.24
CA ASP A 1122 25.67 1.99 -33.60
C ASP A 1122 25.48 2.12 -35.12
N ALA A 1123 26.31 2.92 -35.79
CA ALA A 1123 26.35 2.97 -37.25
C ALA A 1123 26.76 1.61 -37.85
N VAL A 1124 27.82 0.97 -37.32
CA VAL A 1124 28.24 -0.36 -37.77
C VAL A 1124 27.16 -1.42 -37.55
N ASN A 1125 26.53 -1.43 -36.37
CA ASN A 1125 25.46 -2.38 -36.07
C ASN A 1125 24.27 -2.21 -37.01
N LYS A 1126 23.96 -0.98 -37.42
CA LYS A 1126 22.90 -0.71 -38.40
C LYS A 1126 23.23 -1.35 -39.75
N ASP A 1127 24.47 -1.26 -40.21
CA ASP A 1127 24.90 -1.87 -41.46
C ASP A 1127 24.92 -3.40 -41.38
N ILE A 1128 25.39 -3.96 -40.25
CA ILE A 1128 25.32 -5.40 -39.99
C ILE A 1128 23.85 -5.87 -39.97
N GLU A 1129 22.94 -5.11 -39.38
CA GLU A 1129 21.51 -5.46 -39.34
C GLU A 1129 20.86 -5.42 -40.73
N ALA A 1130 21.29 -4.50 -41.60
CA ALA A 1130 20.84 -4.47 -42.99
C ALA A 1130 21.28 -5.74 -43.74
N LEU A 1131 22.54 -6.17 -43.56
CA LEU A 1131 23.04 -7.42 -44.12
C LEU A 1131 22.36 -8.66 -43.52
N ARG A 1132 22.05 -8.62 -42.21
CA ARG A 1132 21.31 -9.66 -41.51
C ARG A 1132 19.89 -9.82 -42.04
N SER A 1133 19.20 -8.70 -42.25
CA SER A 1133 17.86 -8.67 -42.84
C SER A 1133 17.85 -9.21 -44.28
N ALA A 1134 18.95 -9.04 -45.01
CA ALA A 1134 19.15 -9.60 -46.34
C ALA A 1134 19.60 -11.08 -46.33
N GLY A 1135 19.76 -11.70 -45.15
CA GLY A 1135 20.20 -13.10 -44.99
C GLY A 1135 21.68 -13.34 -45.32
N GLN A 1136 22.48 -12.29 -45.46
CA GLN A 1136 23.90 -12.38 -45.81
C GLN A 1136 24.80 -12.62 -44.60
N VAL A 1137 24.36 -12.19 -43.41
CA VAL A 1137 25.04 -12.40 -42.13
C VAL A 1137 24.01 -12.92 -41.11
N GLY A 1138 24.40 -13.88 -40.28
CA GLY A 1138 23.60 -14.31 -39.13
C GLY A 1138 24.00 -13.53 -37.88
N ALA A 1139 24.99 -14.04 -37.15
CA ALA A 1139 25.53 -13.37 -35.97
C ALA A 1139 26.53 -12.27 -36.37
N SER A 1140 26.63 -11.18 -35.58
CA SER A 1140 27.62 -10.11 -35.83
C SER A 1140 29.06 -10.64 -35.86
N LEU A 1141 29.33 -11.72 -35.11
CA LEU A 1141 30.61 -12.45 -35.12
C LEU A 1141 30.96 -13.10 -36.46
N GLN A 1142 30.12 -13.01 -37.50
CA GLN A 1142 30.45 -13.46 -38.85
C GLN A 1142 30.86 -12.30 -39.76
N ALA A 1143 30.78 -11.05 -39.27
CA ALA A 1143 31.13 -9.87 -40.04
C ALA A 1143 32.62 -9.52 -39.86
N GLU A 1144 33.23 -9.09 -40.95
CA GLU A 1144 34.47 -8.32 -40.99
C GLU A 1144 34.11 -6.89 -41.39
N VAL A 1145 34.56 -5.91 -40.61
CA VAL A 1145 34.18 -4.51 -40.80
C VAL A 1145 35.41 -3.71 -41.22
N THR A 1146 35.26 -2.83 -42.20
CA THR A 1146 36.28 -1.84 -42.57
C THR A 1146 35.71 -0.45 -42.37
N LEU A 1147 36.37 0.36 -41.53
CA LEU A 1147 35.92 1.71 -41.20
C LEU A 1147 36.84 2.77 -41.82
N THR A 1148 36.23 3.77 -42.45
CA THR A 1148 36.93 5.01 -42.81
C THR A 1148 36.43 6.12 -41.90
N VAL A 1149 37.32 6.64 -41.06
CA VAL A 1149 37.01 7.68 -40.07
C VAL A 1149 38.04 8.81 -40.13
N ASN A 1150 37.73 9.95 -39.51
CA ASN A 1150 38.68 11.06 -39.38
C ASN A 1150 39.84 10.70 -38.42
N ALA A 1151 40.86 11.57 -38.33
CA ALA A 1151 42.05 11.32 -37.52
C ALA A 1151 41.74 11.15 -36.01
N ASP A 1152 40.79 11.90 -35.48
CA ASP A 1152 40.44 11.90 -34.06
C ASP A 1152 39.68 10.62 -33.66
N ASP A 1153 38.72 10.21 -34.50
CA ASP A 1153 37.99 8.95 -34.36
C ASP A 1153 38.93 7.76 -34.53
N HIS A 1154 39.86 7.82 -35.50
CA HIS A 1154 40.88 6.78 -35.67
C HIS A 1154 41.76 6.65 -34.43
N ALA A 1155 42.28 7.76 -33.89
CA ALA A 1155 43.09 7.73 -32.67
C ALA A 1155 42.32 7.13 -31.49
N SER A 1156 41.02 7.44 -31.37
CA SER A 1156 40.14 6.90 -30.33
C SER A 1156 39.93 5.40 -30.48
N LEU A 1157 39.64 4.90 -31.68
CA LEU A 1157 39.45 3.46 -31.93
C LEU A 1157 40.77 2.68 -31.83
N ALA A 1158 41.86 3.20 -32.39
CA ALA A 1158 43.17 2.55 -32.39
C ALA A 1158 43.72 2.34 -30.97
N SER A 1159 43.39 3.24 -30.04
CA SER A 1159 43.78 3.09 -28.63
C SER A 1159 43.19 1.87 -27.91
N LEU A 1160 42.13 1.25 -28.47
CA LEU A 1160 41.55 0.01 -27.93
C LEU A 1160 42.38 -1.24 -28.31
N GLY A 1161 43.29 -1.13 -29.29
CA GLY A 1161 44.13 -2.25 -29.72
C GLY A 1161 43.31 -3.51 -30.07
N GLU A 1162 43.70 -4.66 -29.51
CA GLU A 1162 43.02 -5.94 -29.73
C GLU A 1162 41.59 -5.99 -29.18
N ASP A 1163 41.21 -5.09 -28.25
CA ASP A 1163 39.86 -5.06 -27.69
C ASP A 1163 38.82 -4.51 -28.69
N LEU A 1164 39.27 -3.84 -29.76
CA LEU A 1164 38.42 -3.18 -30.74
C LEU A 1164 37.38 -4.14 -31.35
N LYS A 1165 37.77 -5.35 -31.75
CA LYS A 1165 36.83 -6.36 -32.31
C LYS A 1165 35.79 -6.83 -31.29
N PHE A 1166 36.13 -6.90 -30.01
CA PHE A 1166 35.18 -7.28 -28.95
C PHE A 1166 34.14 -6.18 -28.71
N VAL A 1167 34.56 -4.91 -28.72
CA VAL A 1167 33.64 -3.76 -28.59
C VAL A 1167 32.55 -3.77 -29.67
N PHE A 1168 32.92 -4.14 -30.89
CA PHE A 1168 31.99 -4.22 -32.03
C PHE A 1168 31.31 -5.59 -32.20
N ILE A 1169 31.74 -6.62 -31.46
CA ILE A 1169 31.24 -8.00 -31.55
C ILE A 1169 31.35 -8.53 -32.99
N THR A 1170 32.54 -8.37 -33.60
CA THR A 1170 32.86 -8.81 -34.97
C THR A 1170 34.09 -9.72 -34.98
N SER A 1171 34.30 -10.46 -36.08
CA SER A 1171 35.51 -11.30 -36.24
C SER A 1171 36.76 -10.44 -36.42
N ALA A 1172 36.65 -9.38 -37.22
CA ALA A 1172 37.72 -8.45 -37.49
C ALA A 1172 37.15 -7.03 -37.68
N LEU A 1173 37.99 -6.04 -37.37
CA LEU A 1173 37.72 -4.64 -37.66
C LEU A 1173 39.01 -3.98 -38.15
N HIS A 1174 38.94 -3.36 -39.33
CA HIS A 1174 40.07 -2.76 -40.05
C HIS A 1174 39.89 -1.26 -40.26
#